data_AF-A0A7K2ZF50-F1
#
_entry.id   AF-A0A7K2ZF50-F1
#
_cell.length_a   1.000
_cell.length_b   1.000
_cell.length_c   1.000
_cell.angle_alpha   90.00
_cell.angle_beta   90.00
_cell.angle_gamma   90.00
#
_symmetry.space_group_name_H-M   'P 1'
#
loop_
_entity.id
_entity.type
_entity.pdbx_description
1 polymer ?
#
loop_
_entity_poly.entity_id
_entity_poly.type
_entity_poly.pdbx_seq_one_letter_code
_entity_poly.pdbx_strand_id
1 'polypeptide(L)'
;FRHDSIPAGIAAIQQLGTANDFTVTATEDATAFTPQNLATYEAVVFLSTTGDVLNDTQQNALKGYVDGGGGFVGVHAAADTEYDWPEYEDLVGAWFQSHPAIQEARLTTEDHVHPATAHLDDTWTRTDEWYNYRSNPRGDVHILQSLDESSYSGGEMAGDHPITWCHPQQDGRSFYTGLGHTIESFADPDFRQLLLGGIQYAAGAVEADCSSTGDPGPGGDSAEAEAYTSSSGVQSAPHAAASGGATLGYIDDGDWAGYSSLDTAGATAFSATVSSAGAGGTIEIRSGSAAGPLLGSVDVAPTGGWETFTEVTTTLTAGTGPLFLRFTGGAGALFDVDRFTLTRAPATEDEGSSDVHLFYYPWYGTPEGPAGSWRHWQQGGHTPPASIGADLYPKLGPYDSGDIAGAVDQHMEWVQRSGAGVIVYSWWGQGSYEDGLAGDVMDAAARHGIEVAWHIEPYTGRTAASVVDDIADLEGKFGDHPAFYRDAAHGDRNAYYVFESLRIQDWSALDAVKDTAIVLAQTTDTTKVAHFGGIYTYDGIAGATAPGWKQAGDYAKANGLVWAPSVAPGYIDDRAVPGNTTPTLGRADGASYDRQWNNALDPAIGGDPTWVSVTSFNEWHEGSSIEPAASDPPPGHGYETFEGAYGKTGAAAETAYLDRTAYWTDRFEQRRG
;
A
#
# COMPACT_ATOMS: atom_id res chain seq x y z
N PHE A 1 0.94 -21.63 -25.61
CA PHE A 1 0.58 -23.07 -25.72
C PHE A 1 -0.94 -23.17 -25.81
N ARG A 2 -1.53 -24.29 -26.27
CA ARG A 2 -3.00 -24.45 -26.30
C ARG A 2 -3.37 -25.67 -25.47
N HIS A 3 -4.17 -25.46 -24.43
CA HIS A 3 -4.64 -26.50 -23.53
C HIS A 3 -5.79 -27.30 -24.16
N ASP A 4 -5.73 -28.63 -24.07
CA ASP A 4 -6.79 -29.53 -24.57
C ASP A 4 -8.10 -29.42 -23.75
N SER A 5 -8.04 -28.82 -22.56
CA SER A 5 -9.18 -28.62 -21.67
C SER A 5 -10.08 -27.44 -22.05
N ILE A 6 -9.62 -26.50 -22.89
CA ILE A 6 -10.38 -25.29 -23.29
C ILE A 6 -11.79 -25.62 -23.80
N PRO A 7 -12.00 -26.59 -24.73
CA PRO A 7 -13.37 -26.93 -25.18
C PRO A 7 -14.27 -27.45 -24.06
N ALA A 8 -13.72 -28.20 -23.10
CA ALA A 8 -14.47 -28.69 -21.95
C ALA A 8 -14.82 -27.55 -20.98
N GLY A 9 -13.89 -26.61 -20.76
CA GLY A 9 -14.12 -25.42 -19.95
C GLY A 9 -15.17 -24.48 -20.52
N ILE A 10 -15.14 -24.21 -21.84
CA ILE A 10 -16.20 -23.42 -22.50
C ILE A 10 -17.56 -24.08 -22.30
N ALA A 11 -17.65 -25.40 -22.51
CA ALA A 11 -18.90 -26.13 -22.34
C ALA A 11 -19.40 -26.12 -20.88
N ALA A 12 -18.50 -26.23 -19.90
CA ALA A 12 -18.85 -26.16 -18.48
C ALA A 12 -19.36 -24.77 -18.09
N ILE A 13 -18.69 -23.69 -18.49
CA ILE A 13 -19.10 -22.31 -18.19
C ILE A 13 -20.46 -22.00 -18.85
N GLN A 14 -20.70 -22.45 -20.09
CA GLN A 14 -22.00 -22.33 -20.75
C GLN A 14 -23.13 -23.07 -20.01
N GLN A 15 -22.83 -24.25 -19.45
CA GLN A 15 -23.78 -25.00 -18.63
C GLN A 15 -24.06 -24.28 -17.31
N LEU A 16 -23.02 -23.71 -16.66
CA LEU A 16 -23.18 -22.89 -15.47
C LEU A 16 -24.05 -21.66 -15.76
N GLY A 17 -23.81 -20.97 -16.88
CA GLY A 17 -24.63 -19.82 -17.30
C GLY A 17 -26.09 -20.19 -17.51
N THR A 18 -26.34 -21.30 -18.20
CA THR A 18 -27.70 -21.82 -18.41
C THR A 18 -28.40 -22.17 -17.08
N ALA A 19 -27.65 -22.68 -16.10
CA ALA A 19 -28.20 -23.10 -14.81
C ALA A 19 -28.37 -21.94 -13.80
N ASN A 20 -27.69 -20.81 -14.00
CA ASN A 20 -27.60 -19.70 -13.04
C ASN A 20 -27.93 -18.34 -13.67
N ASP A 21 -28.74 -18.32 -14.72
CA ASP A 21 -29.33 -17.13 -15.35
C ASP A 21 -28.31 -16.08 -15.89
N PHE A 22 -27.17 -16.51 -16.44
CA PHE A 22 -26.25 -15.64 -17.17
C PHE A 22 -25.86 -16.17 -18.56
N THR A 23 -25.59 -15.26 -19.50
CA THR A 23 -25.20 -15.61 -20.87
C THR A 23 -23.69 -15.70 -21.04
N VAL A 24 -23.23 -16.61 -21.91
CA VAL A 24 -21.81 -16.82 -22.15
C VAL A 24 -21.51 -16.71 -23.64
N THR A 25 -20.64 -15.77 -24.00
CA THR A 25 -20.06 -15.65 -25.35
C THR A 25 -18.63 -16.17 -25.31
N ALA A 26 -18.32 -17.18 -26.12
CA ALA A 26 -16.95 -17.69 -26.26
C ALA A 26 -16.33 -17.21 -27.57
N THR A 27 -15.11 -16.67 -27.50
CA THR A 27 -14.34 -16.22 -28.66
C THR A 27 -12.85 -16.43 -28.41
N GLU A 28 -12.10 -16.66 -29.49
CA GLU A 28 -10.63 -16.66 -29.50
C GLU A 28 -10.08 -15.45 -30.28
N ASP A 29 -10.96 -14.53 -30.67
CA ASP A 29 -10.64 -13.33 -31.44
C ASP A 29 -10.39 -12.14 -30.52
N ALA A 30 -9.12 -11.77 -30.35
CA ALA A 30 -8.70 -10.62 -29.54
C ALA A 30 -9.28 -9.28 -30.04
N THR A 31 -9.75 -9.18 -31.29
CA THR A 31 -10.40 -7.95 -31.78
C THR A 31 -11.72 -7.63 -31.07
N ALA A 32 -12.25 -8.58 -30.27
CA ALA A 32 -13.36 -8.34 -29.36
C ALA A 32 -13.03 -7.39 -28.18
N PHE A 33 -11.74 -7.19 -27.85
CA PHE A 33 -11.30 -6.27 -26.80
C PHE A 33 -11.36 -4.83 -27.26
N THR A 34 -12.57 -4.29 -27.28
CA THR A 34 -12.85 -2.86 -27.48
C THR A 34 -13.71 -2.35 -26.33
N PRO A 35 -13.59 -1.07 -25.92
CA PRO A 35 -14.40 -0.53 -24.84
C PRO A 35 -15.91 -0.73 -25.05
N GLN A 36 -16.39 -0.57 -26.29
CA GLN A 36 -17.81 -0.71 -26.62
C GLN A 36 -18.31 -2.14 -26.48
N ASN A 37 -17.48 -3.14 -26.84
CA ASN A 37 -17.88 -4.53 -26.72
C ASN A 37 -17.77 -5.00 -25.26
N LEU A 38 -16.68 -4.65 -24.56
CA LEU A 38 -16.47 -5.03 -23.16
C LEU A 38 -17.57 -4.49 -22.23
N ALA A 39 -18.06 -3.26 -22.48
CA ALA A 39 -19.19 -2.69 -21.74
C ALA A 39 -20.52 -3.48 -21.84
N THR A 40 -20.59 -4.52 -22.66
CA THR A 40 -21.75 -5.42 -22.75
C THR A 40 -21.65 -6.67 -21.88
N TYR A 41 -20.55 -6.83 -21.14
CA TYR A 41 -20.27 -7.98 -20.28
C TYR A 41 -20.01 -7.54 -18.83
N GLU A 42 -20.51 -8.31 -17.87
CA GLU A 42 -20.24 -8.10 -16.43
C GLU A 42 -18.88 -8.68 -16.01
N ALA A 43 -18.41 -9.74 -16.68
CA ALA A 43 -17.08 -10.30 -16.46
C ALA A 43 -16.44 -10.87 -17.74
N VAL A 44 -15.11 -10.84 -17.80
CA VAL A 44 -14.28 -11.45 -18.85
C VAL A 44 -13.50 -12.62 -18.26
N VAL A 45 -13.60 -13.80 -18.89
CA VAL A 45 -12.90 -15.01 -18.45
C VAL A 45 -11.72 -15.32 -19.37
N PHE A 46 -10.51 -15.33 -18.82
CA PHE A 46 -9.31 -15.85 -19.47
C PHE A 46 -9.18 -17.34 -19.15
N LEU A 47 -9.74 -18.17 -20.04
CA LEU A 47 -9.74 -19.62 -19.90
C LEU A 47 -8.48 -20.23 -20.51
N SER A 48 -7.43 -20.38 -19.69
CA SER A 48 -6.16 -21.02 -20.05
C SER A 48 -5.46 -20.40 -21.27
N THR A 49 -5.44 -19.07 -21.32
CA THR A 49 -4.63 -18.28 -22.27
C THR A 49 -3.14 -18.50 -22.02
N THR A 50 -2.28 -18.19 -22.99
CA THR A 50 -0.83 -18.32 -22.80
C THR A 50 -0.08 -17.41 -23.77
N GLY A 51 0.94 -16.71 -23.28
CA GLY A 51 1.78 -15.79 -24.02
C GLY A 51 1.18 -14.40 -24.16
N ASP A 52 1.65 -13.64 -25.15
CA ASP A 52 1.12 -12.34 -25.53
C ASP A 52 -0.08 -12.53 -26.46
N VAL A 53 -1.28 -12.16 -25.99
CA VAL A 53 -2.56 -12.41 -26.66
C VAL A 53 -3.30 -11.10 -27.02
N LEU A 54 -2.92 -9.97 -26.40
CA LEU A 54 -3.48 -8.64 -26.59
C LEU A 54 -2.39 -7.65 -26.99
N ASN A 55 -2.64 -6.85 -28.02
CA ASN A 55 -1.80 -5.68 -28.30
C ASN A 55 -2.14 -4.51 -27.36
N ASP A 56 -1.31 -3.45 -27.36
CA ASP A 56 -1.45 -2.25 -26.51
C ASP A 56 -2.88 -1.67 -26.51
N THR A 57 -3.57 -1.65 -27.65
CA THR A 57 -4.94 -1.09 -27.71
C THR A 57 -5.93 -1.97 -26.95
N GLN A 58 -5.75 -3.28 -27.03
CA GLN A 58 -6.60 -4.28 -26.38
C GLN A 58 -6.28 -4.40 -24.88
N GLN A 59 -5.00 -4.31 -24.50
CA GLN A 59 -4.56 -4.21 -23.11
C GLN A 59 -5.19 -3.00 -22.44
N ASN A 60 -5.11 -1.81 -23.06
CA ASN A 60 -5.77 -0.59 -22.55
C ASN A 60 -7.30 -0.74 -22.44
N ALA A 61 -7.93 -1.44 -23.39
CA ALA A 61 -9.37 -1.70 -23.34
C ALA A 61 -9.75 -2.62 -22.17
N LEU A 62 -8.99 -3.69 -21.93
CA LEU A 62 -9.19 -4.57 -20.79
C LEU A 62 -8.94 -3.82 -19.48
N LYS A 63 -7.83 -3.09 -19.37
CA LYS A 63 -7.49 -2.27 -18.20
C LYS A 63 -8.61 -1.31 -17.83
N GLY A 64 -9.02 -0.47 -18.78
CA GLY A 64 -10.07 0.51 -18.54
C GLY A 64 -11.44 -0.11 -18.25
N TYR A 65 -11.71 -1.32 -18.77
CA TYR A 65 -12.92 -2.07 -18.45
C TYR A 65 -12.91 -2.57 -17.00
N VAL A 66 -11.85 -3.24 -16.56
CA VAL A 66 -11.78 -3.78 -15.18
C VAL A 66 -11.68 -2.62 -14.19
N ASP A 67 -10.76 -1.68 -14.41
CA ASP A 67 -10.59 -0.55 -13.50
C ASP A 67 -11.86 0.31 -13.37
N GLY A 68 -12.69 0.33 -14.41
CA GLY A 68 -13.99 1.03 -14.44
C GLY A 68 -15.18 0.21 -13.90
N GLY A 69 -14.94 -0.90 -13.21
CA GLY A 69 -15.97 -1.69 -12.54
C GLY A 69 -16.27 -3.06 -13.15
N GLY A 70 -15.60 -3.45 -14.24
CA GLY A 70 -15.74 -4.76 -14.87
C GLY A 70 -15.10 -5.90 -14.08
N GLY A 71 -15.53 -7.13 -14.33
CA GLY A 71 -14.98 -8.33 -13.70
C GLY A 71 -13.91 -9.03 -14.53
N PHE A 72 -12.87 -9.56 -13.89
CA PHE A 72 -11.88 -10.45 -14.51
C PHE A 72 -11.85 -11.81 -13.79
N VAL A 73 -11.77 -12.89 -14.59
CA VAL A 73 -11.61 -14.26 -14.10
C VAL A 73 -10.46 -14.93 -14.85
N GLY A 74 -9.37 -15.26 -14.16
CA GLY A 74 -8.27 -16.06 -14.70
C GLY A 74 -8.39 -17.54 -14.32
N VAL A 75 -8.24 -18.44 -15.28
CA VAL A 75 -8.28 -19.90 -15.05
C VAL A 75 -7.02 -20.56 -15.57
N HIS A 76 -6.34 -21.29 -14.69
CA HIS A 76 -5.12 -22.05 -14.94
C HIS A 76 -4.02 -21.20 -15.59
N ALA A 77 -3.77 -21.40 -16.89
CA ALA A 77 -2.71 -20.74 -17.63
C ALA A 77 -2.92 -19.24 -17.87
N ALA A 78 -4.02 -18.65 -17.39
CA ALA A 78 -4.14 -17.19 -17.35
C ALA A 78 -2.92 -16.50 -16.70
N ALA A 79 -2.29 -17.10 -15.70
CA ALA A 79 -1.04 -16.58 -15.10
C ALA A 79 0.18 -16.65 -16.03
N ASP A 80 0.12 -17.42 -17.13
CA ASP A 80 1.15 -17.55 -18.17
C ASP A 80 0.89 -16.61 -19.37
N THR A 81 0.35 -15.41 -19.12
CA THR A 81 -0.16 -14.47 -20.14
C THR A 81 0.42 -13.05 -19.91
N GLU A 82 0.67 -12.30 -20.99
CA GLU A 82 1.02 -10.86 -20.99
C GLU A 82 2.25 -10.44 -20.13
N TYR A 83 3.37 -11.18 -20.16
CA TYR A 83 4.56 -10.87 -19.33
C TYR A 83 5.22 -9.50 -19.57
N ASP A 84 4.98 -8.87 -20.71
CA ASP A 84 5.53 -7.55 -21.04
C ASP A 84 4.59 -6.40 -20.61
N TRP A 85 3.47 -6.73 -19.96
CA TRP A 85 2.46 -5.78 -19.49
C TRP A 85 2.28 -5.91 -17.96
N PRO A 86 3.03 -5.13 -17.15
CA PRO A 86 3.05 -5.25 -15.68
C PRO A 86 1.67 -5.11 -15.02
N GLU A 87 0.77 -4.30 -15.56
CA GLU A 87 -0.59 -4.16 -15.03
C GLU A 87 -1.42 -5.45 -15.18
N TYR A 88 -1.00 -6.38 -16.04
CA TYR A 88 -1.58 -7.72 -16.06
C TYR A 88 -1.13 -8.57 -14.88
N GLU A 89 0.11 -8.40 -14.38
CA GLU A 89 0.56 -9.06 -13.15
C GLU A 89 -0.29 -8.62 -11.97
N ASP A 90 -0.52 -7.31 -11.82
CA ASP A 90 -1.41 -6.75 -10.81
C ASP A 90 -2.83 -7.33 -10.96
N LEU A 91 -3.33 -7.47 -12.20
CA LEU A 91 -4.67 -8.00 -12.47
C LEU A 91 -4.81 -9.49 -12.13
N VAL A 92 -3.83 -10.32 -12.47
CA VAL A 92 -3.88 -11.78 -12.25
C VAL A 92 -3.39 -12.17 -10.85
N GLY A 93 -2.63 -11.30 -10.18
CA GLY A 93 -2.10 -11.45 -8.83
C GLY A 93 -0.70 -12.05 -8.77
N ALA A 94 -0.38 -13.03 -9.62
CA ALA A 94 0.97 -13.57 -9.75
C ALA A 94 1.20 -14.25 -11.10
N TRP A 95 2.38 -14.02 -11.68
CA TRP A 95 2.78 -14.65 -12.93
C TRP A 95 3.30 -16.07 -12.78
N PHE A 96 3.07 -16.90 -13.79
CA PHE A 96 3.60 -18.26 -13.88
C PHE A 96 5.13 -18.28 -13.95
N GLN A 97 5.73 -19.24 -13.22
CA GLN A 97 7.16 -19.54 -13.24
C GLN A 97 7.45 -20.93 -13.84
N SER A 98 6.85 -21.97 -13.27
CA SER A 98 7.13 -23.37 -13.59
C SER A 98 5.97 -24.27 -13.14
N HIS A 99 5.94 -25.52 -13.59
CA HIS A 99 5.03 -26.53 -13.05
C HIS A 99 5.71 -27.91 -13.09
N PRO A 100 5.38 -28.84 -12.18
CA PRO A 100 5.81 -30.22 -12.27
C PRO A 100 4.91 -31.00 -13.23
N ALA A 101 5.10 -32.32 -13.30
CA ALA A 101 4.17 -33.19 -14.00
C ALA A 101 2.81 -33.19 -13.29
N ILE A 102 1.73 -33.37 -14.08
CA ILE A 102 0.37 -33.60 -13.58
C ILE A 102 0.40 -34.73 -12.54
N GLN A 103 -0.08 -34.43 -11.35
CA GLN A 103 -0.08 -35.38 -10.23
C GLN A 103 -1.16 -34.99 -9.23
N GLU A 104 -1.44 -35.88 -8.29
CA GLU A 104 -2.35 -35.59 -7.18
C GLU A 104 -1.65 -34.67 -6.16
N ALA A 105 -2.39 -33.70 -5.63
CA ALA A 105 -1.99 -32.88 -4.50
C ALA A 105 -3.18 -32.61 -3.59
N ARG A 106 -2.88 -32.24 -2.33
CA ARG A 106 -3.85 -31.77 -1.35
C ARG A 106 -3.86 -30.25 -1.36
N LEU A 107 -5.05 -29.68 -1.47
CA LEU A 107 -5.32 -28.27 -1.24
C LEU A 107 -5.88 -28.08 0.17
N THR A 108 -5.60 -26.94 0.76
CA THR A 108 -6.25 -26.43 1.96
C THR A 108 -7.18 -25.29 1.54
N THR A 109 -8.44 -25.36 1.97
CA THR A 109 -9.39 -24.27 1.83
C THR A 109 -9.15 -23.31 2.98
N GLU A 110 -8.73 -22.08 2.67
CA GLU A 110 -8.41 -21.06 3.68
C GLU A 110 -9.62 -20.18 4.03
N ASP A 111 -10.52 -20.01 3.06
CA ASP A 111 -11.75 -19.22 3.20
C ASP A 111 -12.98 -20.09 2.92
N HIS A 112 -13.86 -20.24 3.92
CA HIS A 112 -15.15 -20.94 3.81
C HIS A 112 -16.37 -19.99 3.71
N VAL A 113 -16.15 -18.69 3.61
CA VAL A 113 -17.15 -17.65 3.42
C VAL A 113 -17.33 -17.33 1.93
N HIS A 114 -16.23 -17.18 1.18
CA HIS A 114 -16.31 -16.81 -0.23
C HIS A 114 -17.15 -17.84 -1.04
N PRO A 115 -18.09 -17.41 -1.91
CA PRO A 115 -18.99 -18.32 -2.64
C PRO A 115 -18.29 -19.38 -3.51
N ALA A 116 -17.04 -19.12 -3.91
CA ALA A 116 -16.21 -20.05 -4.67
C ALA A 116 -15.65 -21.22 -3.83
N THR A 117 -15.63 -21.11 -2.51
CA THR A 117 -14.97 -22.09 -1.63
C THR A 117 -15.84 -22.53 -0.45
N ALA A 118 -16.94 -21.85 -0.18
CA ALA A 118 -17.87 -22.16 0.93
C ALA A 118 -18.43 -23.59 0.92
N HIS A 119 -18.51 -24.26 -0.24
CA HIS A 119 -18.98 -25.65 -0.35
C HIS A 119 -17.88 -26.70 -0.16
N LEU A 120 -16.60 -26.28 -0.14
CA LEU A 120 -15.47 -27.19 -0.06
C LEU A 120 -15.19 -27.58 1.39
N ASP A 121 -14.70 -28.80 1.58
CA ASP A 121 -14.12 -29.25 2.85
C ASP A 121 -12.79 -28.50 3.13
N ASP A 122 -12.33 -28.50 4.38
CA ASP A 122 -11.05 -27.89 4.82
C ASP A 122 -9.86 -28.35 3.96
N THR A 123 -9.93 -29.59 3.47
CA THR A 123 -8.93 -30.16 2.58
C THR A 123 -9.59 -30.79 1.37
N TRP A 124 -9.03 -30.53 0.19
CA TRP A 124 -9.50 -31.10 -1.07
C TRP A 124 -8.34 -31.74 -1.83
N THR A 125 -8.40 -33.04 -2.07
CA THR A 125 -7.36 -33.77 -2.81
C THR A 125 -7.84 -34.04 -4.23
N ARG A 126 -7.03 -33.64 -5.21
CA ARG A 126 -7.35 -33.82 -6.63
C ARG A 126 -6.07 -33.88 -7.48
N THR A 127 -6.22 -34.31 -8.73
CA THR A 127 -5.15 -34.33 -9.74
C THR A 127 -5.30 -33.15 -10.69
N ASP A 128 -4.24 -32.36 -10.88
CA ASP A 128 -4.16 -31.25 -11.83
C ASP A 128 -2.68 -30.94 -12.16
N GLU A 129 -2.42 -29.89 -12.95
CA GLU A 129 -1.07 -29.33 -13.16
C GLU A 129 -0.84 -28.13 -12.22
N TRP A 130 0.08 -28.27 -11.26
CA TRP A 130 0.30 -27.31 -10.18
C TRP A 130 1.28 -26.21 -10.58
N TYR A 131 0.81 -24.97 -10.70
CA TYR A 131 1.65 -23.85 -11.08
C TYR A 131 2.45 -23.32 -9.89
N ASN A 132 3.75 -23.16 -10.06
CA ASN A 132 4.59 -22.28 -9.25
C ASN A 132 4.54 -20.88 -9.88
N TYR A 133 4.62 -19.86 -9.02
CA TYR A 133 4.51 -18.47 -9.40
C TYR A 133 5.84 -17.74 -9.21
N ARG A 134 6.06 -16.66 -9.97
CA ARG A 134 7.27 -15.82 -9.88
C ARG A 134 7.31 -15.02 -8.56
N SER A 135 6.14 -14.73 -8.01
CA SER A 135 5.89 -14.06 -6.74
C SER A 135 4.85 -14.83 -5.95
N ASN A 136 4.90 -14.72 -4.62
CA ASN A 136 3.83 -15.20 -3.76
C ASN A 136 2.79 -14.08 -3.64
N PRO A 137 1.52 -14.28 -4.05
CA PRO A 137 0.52 -13.22 -4.04
C PRO A 137 -0.05 -12.92 -2.64
N ARG A 138 0.28 -13.73 -1.62
CA ARG A 138 -0.20 -13.51 -0.25
C ARG A 138 0.23 -12.14 0.27
N GLY A 139 -0.71 -11.42 0.88
CA GLY A 139 -0.53 -10.05 1.36
C GLY A 139 -1.06 -8.99 0.38
N ASP A 140 -0.99 -9.27 -0.93
CA ASP A 140 -1.54 -8.40 -1.98
C ASP A 140 -2.96 -8.80 -2.40
N VAL A 141 -3.34 -10.07 -2.18
CA VAL A 141 -4.65 -10.60 -2.55
C VAL A 141 -5.30 -11.41 -1.41
N HIS A 142 -6.59 -11.72 -1.56
CA HIS A 142 -7.34 -12.56 -0.64
C HIS A 142 -7.18 -14.04 -1.00
N ILE A 143 -6.51 -14.83 -0.15
CA ILE A 143 -6.25 -16.24 -0.44
C ILE A 143 -7.49 -17.08 -0.12
N LEU A 144 -7.97 -17.84 -1.11
CA LEU A 144 -9.10 -18.74 -0.96
C LEU A 144 -8.66 -20.19 -0.76
N GLN A 145 -7.61 -20.60 -1.47
CA GLN A 145 -7.02 -21.94 -1.34
C GLN A 145 -5.51 -21.90 -1.52
N SER A 146 -4.81 -22.82 -0.84
CA SER A 146 -3.37 -23.08 -1.00
C SER A 146 -3.06 -24.55 -1.22
N LEU A 147 -1.96 -24.84 -1.89
CA LEU A 147 -1.40 -26.17 -2.06
C LEU A 147 -0.55 -26.57 -0.86
N ASP A 148 -0.71 -27.81 -0.41
CA ASP A 148 0.20 -28.44 0.53
C ASP A 148 1.39 -29.07 -0.22
N GLU A 149 2.52 -28.37 -0.27
CA GLU A 149 3.75 -28.84 -0.92
C GLU A 149 4.30 -30.15 -0.35
N SER A 150 3.88 -30.58 0.85
CA SER A 150 4.27 -31.89 1.39
C SER A 150 3.53 -33.07 0.75
N SER A 151 2.44 -32.79 0.03
CA SER A 151 1.57 -33.81 -0.59
C SER A 151 1.97 -34.19 -2.02
N TYR A 152 2.82 -33.40 -2.68
CA TYR A 152 3.26 -33.62 -4.06
C TYR A 152 4.73 -33.23 -4.26
N SER A 153 5.26 -33.37 -5.47
CA SER A 153 6.65 -33.04 -5.79
C SER A 153 6.76 -31.92 -6.82
N GLY A 154 7.72 -31.02 -6.62
CA GLY A 154 8.04 -29.91 -7.54
C GLY A 154 7.34 -28.58 -7.23
N GLY A 155 6.84 -28.39 -6.00
CA GLY A 155 6.53 -27.07 -5.47
C GLY A 155 7.81 -26.25 -5.25
N GLU A 156 7.78 -24.99 -5.66
CA GLU A 156 8.90 -24.03 -5.57
C GLU A 156 8.54 -22.77 -4.77
N MET A 157 7.41 -22.77 -4.04
CA MET A 157 6.85 -21.61 -3.32
C MET A 157 7.26 -21.57 -1.83
N ALA A 158 8.26 -22.37 -1.45
CA ALA A 158 8.82 -22.40 -0.09
C ALA A 158 7.80 -22.73 1.03
N GLY A 159 6.81 -23.58 0.72
CA GLY A 159 5.81 -24.08 1.67
C GLY A 159 4.55 -23.23 1.83
N ASP A 160 4.56 -21.98 1.39
CA ASP A 160 3.35 -21.14 1.29
C ASP A 160 2.97 -20.98 -0.18
N HIS A 161 1.95 -21.73 -0.60
CA HIS A 161 1.64 -21.88 -2.02
C HIS A 161 0.17 -21.56 -2.31
N PRO A 162 -0.23 -20.27 -2.33
CA PRO A 162 -1.56 -19.88 -2.80
C PRO A 162 -1.84 -20.39 -4.22
N ILE A 163 -3.04 -20.91 -4.45
CA ILE A 163 -3.44 -21.48 -5.75
C ILE A 163 -4.80 -20.97 -6.23
N THR A 164 -5.59 -20.33 -5.37
CA THR A 164 -6.84 -19.64 -5.75
C THR A 164 -7.02 -18.42 -4.87
N TRP A 165 -7.35 -17.28 -5.48
CA TRP A 165 -7.46 -15.99 -4.78
C TRP A 165 -8.41 -15.02 -5.50
N CYS A 166 -8.75 -13.94 -4.81
CA CYS A 166 -9.46 -12.80 -5.37
C CYS A 166 -8.93 -11.48 -4.81
N HIS A 167 -9.17 -10.36 -5.51
CA HIS A 167 -8.90 -9.01 -4.99
C HIS A 167 -9.72 -7.95 -5.73
N PRO A 168 -9.99 -6.79 -5.10
CA PRO A 168 -10.47 -5.62 -5.83
C PRO A 168 -9.41 -5.14 -6.83
N GLN A 169 -9.86 -4.64 -7.97
CA GLN A 169 -9.01 -4.02 -9.00
C GLN A 169 -9.60 -2.65 -9.35
N GLN A 170 -9.12 -1.61 -8.65
CA GLN A 170 -9.78 -0.29 -8.65
C GLN A 170 -11.28 -0.45 -8.32
N ASP A 171 -12.19 -0.01 -9.19
CA ASP A 171 -13.64 -0.21 -9.01
C ASP A 171 -14.12 -1.62 -9.43
N GLY A 172 -13.26 -2.40 -10.08
CA GLY A 172 -13.50 -3.75 -10.57
C GLY A 172 -13.13 -4.85 -9.59
N ARG A 173 -13.22 -6.09 -10.08
CA ARG A 173 -13.02 -7.31 -9.28
C ARG A 173 -12.21 -8.33 -10.08
N SER A 174 -11.22 -8.94 -9.43
CA SER A 174 -10.39 -10.00 -10.00
C SER A 174 -10.53 -11.29 -9.20
N PHE A 175 -10.71 -12.39 -9.90
CA PHE A 175 -10.65 -13.74 -9.36
C PHE A 175 -9.67 -14.58 -10.19
N TYR A 176 -8.83 -15.36 -9.53
CA TYR A 176 -7.93 -16.29 -10.20
C TYR A 176 -7.92 -17.66 -9.52
N THR A 177 -7.86 -18.71 -10.33
CA THR A 177 -7.55 -20.07 -9.87
C THR A 177 -6.50 -20.71 -10.78
N GLY A 178 -5.45 -21.28 -10.17
CA GLY A 178 -4.44 -22.08 -10.86
C GLY A 178 -4.93 -23.46 -11.31
N LEU A 179 -6.15 -23.83 -10.93
CA LEU A 179 -6.81 -25.09 -11.28
C LEU A 179 -7.39 -25.07 -12.69
N GLY A 180 -7.58 -26.26 -13.29
CA GLY A 180 -8.30 -26.40 -14.56
C GLY A 180 -7.44 -26.79 -15.76
N HIS A 181 -6.24 -27.34 -15.56
CA HIS A 181 -5.44 -27.90 -16.64
C HIS A 181 -6.15 -29.10 -17.29
N THR A 182 -6.67 -30.00 -16.47
CA THR A 182 -7.22 -31.28 -16.95
C THR A 182 -8.64 -31.14 -17.49
N ILE A 183 -9.02 -32.02 -18.42
CA ILE A 183 -10.39 -32.08 -18.95
C ILE A 183 -11.35 -32.50 -17.83
N GLU A 184 -10.90 -33.40 -16.97
CA GLU A 184 -11.61 -33.97 -15.84
C GLU A 184 -12.03 -32.90 -14.83
N SER A 185 -11.21 -31.84 -14.64
CA SER A 185 -11.54 -30.69 -13.80
C SER A 185 -12.93 -30.15 -14.13
N PHE A 186 -13.28 -29.98 -15.40
CA PHE A 186 -14.57 -29.40 -15.82
C PHE A 186 -15.78 -30.34 -15.71
N ALA A 187 -15.56 -31.61 -15.34
CA ALA A 187 -16.61 -32.55 -14.97
C ALA A 187 -16.81 -32.68 -13.45
N ASP A 188 -15.84 -32.20 -12.65
CA ASP A 188 -15.87 -32.23 -11.19
C ASP A 188 -16.89 -31.21 -10.64
N PRO A 189 -17.86 -31.65 -9.80
CA PRO A 189 -18.89 -30.75 -9.27
C PRO A 189 -18.32 -29.65 -8.37
N ASP A 190 -17.29 -29.94 -7.58
CA ASP A 190 -16.70 -28.99 -6.63
C ASP A 190 -15.89 -27.93 -7.36
N PHE A 191 -15.16 -28.31 -8.43
CA PHE A 191 -14.48 -27.34 -9.28
C PHE A 191 -15.45 -26.45 -10.06
N ARG A 192 -16.55 -27.03 -10.56
CA ARG A 192 -17.57 -26.26 -11.28
C ARG A 192 -18.25 -25.24 -10.36
N GLN A 193 -18.48 -25.59 -9.10
CA GLN A 193 -19.03 -24.68 -8.12
C GLN A 193 -18.01 -23.59 -7.72
N LEU A 194 -16.72 -23.93 -7.63
CA LEU A 194 -15.65 -22.93 -7.46
C LEU A 194 -15.61 -21.92 -8.61
N LEU A 195 -15.64 -22.40 -9.86
CA LEU A 195 -15.70 -21.53 -11.04
C LEU A 195 -16.96 -20.65 -11.04
N LEU A 196 -18.12 -21.20 -10.66
CA LEU A 196 -19.36 -20.45 -10.57
C LEU A 196 -19.25 -19.30 -9.55
N GLY A 197 -18.76 -19.58 -8.34
CA GLY A 197 -18.60 -18.57 -7.30
C GLY A 197 -17.62 -17.47 -7.71
N GLY A 198 -16.49 -17.83 -8.32
CA GLY A 198 -15.51 -16.86 -8.84
C GLY A 198 -16.07 -15.97 -9.95
N ILE A 199 -16.84 -16.55 -10.89
CA ILE A 199 -17.52 -15.79 -11.96
C ILE A 199 -18.58 -14.85 -11.38
N GLN A 200 -19.38 -15.32 -10.43
CA GLN A 200 -20.43 -14.51 -9.80
C GLN A 200 -19.84 -13.34 -9.01
N TYR A 201 -18.74 -13.56 -8.28
CA TYR A 201 -18.02 -12.49 -7.60
C TYR A 201 -17.48 -11.47 -8.60
N ALA A 202 -16.71 -11.89 -9.61
CA ALA A 202 -16.13 -10.98 -10.60
C ALA A 202 -17.21 -10.15 -11.30
N ALA A 203 -18.33 -10.79 -11.66
CA ALA A 203 -19.48 -10.13 -12.27
C ALA A 203 -20.25 -9.16 -11.35
N GLY A 204 -19.93 -9.12 -10.05
CA GLY A 204 -20.67 -8.33 -9.06
C GLY A 204 -22.08 -8.85 -8.79
N ALA A 205 -22.34 -10.13 -9.09
CA ALA A 205 -23.63 -10.79 -8.85
C ALA A 205 -23.79 -11.27 -7.41
N VAL A 206 -22.67 -11.50 -6.72
CA VAL A 206 -22.59 -11.81 -5.29
C VAL A 206 -21.50 -10.97 -4.65
N GLU A 207 -21.76 -10.49 -3.45
CA GLU A 207 -20.75 -9.82 -2.62
C GLU A 207 -19.86 -10.88 -1.97
N ALA A 208 -18.56 -10.61 -1.92
CA ALA A 208 -17.60 -11.41 -1.18
C ALA A 208 -16.47 -10.51 -0.69
N ASP A 209 -15.94 -10.80 0.50
CA ASP A 209 -14.73 -10.14 0.98
C ASP A 209 -13.55 -10.68 0.18
N CYS A 210 -12.87 -9.77 -0.51
CA CYS A 210 -11.64 -10.03 -1.23
C CYS A 210 -10.61 -8.93 -0.92
N SER A 211 -10.75 -8.25 0.22
CA SER A 211 -9.66 -7.43 0.76
C SER A 211 -8.45 -8.33 1.01
N SER A 212 -7.23 -7.82 0.81
CA SER A 212 -6.06 -8.71 0.87
C SER A 212 -5.95 -9.36 2.25
N THR A 213 -5.54 -10.63 2.28
CA THR A 213 -5.34 -11.38 3.55
C THR A 213 -4.22 -10.83 4.44
N GLY A 214 -3.68 -9.64 4.12
CA GLY A 214 -2.70 -8.89 4.90
C GLY A 214 -3.04 -7.42 5.13
N ASP A 215 -4.21 -6.93 4.69
CA ASP A 215 -4.62 -5.53 4.89
C ASP A 215 -5.74 -5.43 5.95
N PRO A 216 -5.44 -4.90 7.16
CA PRO A 216 -6.47 -4.57 8.13
C PRO A 216 -7.21 -3.33 7.63
N GLY A 217 -8.41 -3.54 7.08
CA GLY A 217 -9.37 -2.45 6.90
C GLY A 217 -9.52 -1.59 8.17
N PRO A 218 -9.91 -0.31 8.04
CA PRO A 218 -9.60 0.73 9.01
C PRO A 218 -10.24 0.44 10.38
N GLY A 219 -9.42 0.05 11.36
CA GLY A 219 -9.74 0.16 12.79
C GLY A 219 -10.08 -1.14 13.57
N GLY A 220 -9.45 -2.28 13.27
CA GLY A 220 -9.34 -3.42 14.20
C GLY A 220 -9.67 -4.80 13.62
N ASP A 221 -9.07 -5.85 14.17
CA ASP A 221 -9.30 -7.22 13.72
C ASP A 221 -10.70 -7.68 14.14
N SER A 222 -11.59 -7.91 13.18
CA SER A 222 -12.94 -8.41 13.43
C SER A 222 -13.05 -9.89 13.05
N ALA A 223 -13.82 -10.66 13.83
CA ALA A 223 -14.04 -12.08 13.56
C ALA A 223 -15.45 -12.52 13.99
N GLU A 224 -16.00 -13.48 13.26
CA GLU A 224 -17.16 -14.25 13.71
C GLU A 224 -16.75 -15.12 14.90
N ALA A 225 -17.58 -15.14 15.95
CA ALA A 225 -17.19 -15.78 17.20
C ALA A 225 -17.17 -17.30 17.09
N GLU A 226 -17.99 -17.89 16.20
CA GLU A 226 -17.95 -19.33 15.90
C GLU A 226 -16.74 -19.76 15.08
N ALA A 227 -15.95 -18.83 14.53
CA ALA A 227 -14.71 -19.12 13.79
C ALA A 227 -13.51 -19.44 14.73
N TYR A 228 -13.78 -20.11 15.85
CA TYR A 228 -12.74 -20.50 16.80
C TYR A 228 -11.88 -21.65 16.26
N THR A 229 -10.58 -21.56 16.51
CA THR A 229 -9.57 -22.54 16.10
C THR A 229 -9.32 -23.62 17.16
N SER A 230 -9.72 -23.34 18.40
CA SER A 230 -9.68 -24.28 19.52
C SER A 230 -10.76 -23.92 20.53
N SER A 231 -11.30 -24.89 21.27
CA SER A 231 -12.35 -24.60 22.25
C SER A 231 -12.53 -25.69 23.31
N SER A 232 -13.33 -25.37 24.32
CA SER A 232 -13.89 -26.34 25.27
C SER A 232 -15.32 -25.91 25.63
N GLY A 233 -16.28 -26.82 25.42
CA GLY A 233 -17.68 -26.68 25.87
C GLY A 233 -18.61 -25.94 24.90
N VAL A 234 -18.11 -24.89 24.24
CA VAL A 234 -18.84 -24.09 23.25
C VAL A 234 -19.07 -24.79 21.91
N GLN A 235 -20.11 -24.40 21.19
CA GLN A 235 -20.47 -24.90 19.86
C GLN A 235 -21.12 -23.80 19.00
N SER A 236 -21.11 -23.94 17.68
CA SER A 236 -21.89 -23.07 16.80
C SER A 236 -23.40 -23.27 17.01
N ALA A 237 -24.14 -22.18 17.19
CA ALA A 237 -25.59 -22.16 17.34
C ALA A 237 -26.26 -21.36 16.22
N PRO A 238 -27.21 -21.94 15.46
CA PRO A 238 -27.83 -21.26 14.33
C PRO A 238 -28.82 -20.18 14.80
N HIS A 239 -28.61 -18.94 14.36
CA HIS A 239 -29.44 -17.78 14.66
C HIS A 239 -29.59 -16.92 13.41
N ALA A 240 -30.79 -16.86 12.84
CA ALA A 240 -31.01 -16.20 11.54
C ALA A 240 -30.77 -14.67 11.59
N ALA A 241 -30.85 -14.06 12.77
CA ALA A 241 -30.57 -12.64 12.96
C ALA A 241 -29.08 -12.33 13.25
N ALA A 242 -28.24 -13.35 13.41
CA ALA A 242 -26.80 -13.22 13.60
C ALA A 242 -26.07 -12.96 12.27
N SER A 243 -24.88 -12.36 12.34
CA SER A 243 -23.94 -12.35 11.23
C SER A 243 -23.60 -13.79 10.85
N GLY A 244 -23.42 -14.08 9.55
CA GLY A 244 -23.21 -15.47 9.08
C GLY A 244 -24.35 -16.46 9.36
N GLY A 245 -25.43 -16.07 10.03
CA GLY A 245 -26.55 -16.93 10.41
C GLY A 245 -26.27 -17.87 11.59
N ALA A 246 -25.15 -17.68 12.31
CA ALA A 246 -24.76 -18.48 13.46
C ALA A 246 -24.06 -17.63 14.52
N THR A 247 -23.83 -18.22 15.69
CA THR A 247 -23.12 -17.59 16.81
C THR A 247 -22.25 -18.63 17.50
N LEU A 248 -21.27 -18.19 18.28
CA LEU A 248 -20.69 -18.99 19.35
C LEU A 248 -21.70 -19.13 20.49
N GLY A 249 -22.26 -20.32 20.65
CA GLY A 249 -23.28 -20.60 21.65
C GLY A 249 -23.02 -21.83 22.51
N TYR A 250 -24.07 -22.27 23.20
CA TYR A 250 -24.01 -23.33 24.24
C TYR A 250 -23.01 -23.01 25.37
N ILE A 251 -22.81 -21.73 25.64
CA ILE A 251 -21.81 -21.25 26.60
C ILE A 251 -22.29 -21.50 28.04
N ASP A 252 -21.56 -22.34 28.77
CA ASP A 252 -21.70 -22.57 30.21
C ASP A 252 -20.49 -21.98 31.00
N ASP A 253 -20.61 -21.92 32.34
CA ASP A 253 -19.54 -21.43 33.22
C ASP A 253 -18.25 -22.26 33.08
N GLY A 254 -17.16 -21.59 32.70
CA GLY A 254 -15.83 -22.18 32.58
C GLY A 254 -15.44 -22.57 31.15
N ASP A 255 -16.35 -22.46 30.18
CA ASP A 255 -16.10 -22.72 28.78
C ASP A 255 -15.18 -21.65 28.14
N TRP A 256 -14.56 -21.99 27.01
CA TRP A 256 -13.66 -21.07 26.31
C TRP A 256 -13.54 -21.36 24.81
N ALA A 257 -13.16 -20.33 24.06
CA ALA A 257 -12.83 -20.36 22.63
C ALA A 257 -11.48 -19.65 22.39
N GLY A 258 -10.65 -20.19 21.50
CA GLY A 258 -9.34 -19.66 21.13
C GLY A 258 -9.23 -19.41 19.63
N TYR A 259 -8.62 -18.28 19.26
CA TYR A 259 -8.53 -17.78 17.88
C TYR A 259 -7.05 -17.62 17.52
N SER A 260 -6.45 -18.62 16.89
CA SER A 260 -5.01 -18.63 16.62
C SER A 260 -4.58 -17.62 15.56
N SER A 261 -5.50 -17.16 14.71
CA SER A 261 -5.28 -16.11 13.71
C SER A 261 -5.34 -14.70 14.28
N LEU A 262 -5.78 -14.51 15.53
CA LEU A 262 -5.94 -13.19 16.15
C LEU A 262 -4.97 -13.03 17.31
N ASP A 263 -4.03 -12.10 17.19
CA ASP A 263 -3.05 -11.82 18.24
C ASP A 263 -3.51 -10.69 19.17
N THR A 264 -3.21 -10.83 20.47
CA THR A 264 -3.52 -9.82 21.49
C THR A 264 -2.46 -8.73 21.63
N ALA A 265 -1.34 -8.82 20.92
CA ALA A 265 -0.33 -7.78 20.83
C ALA A 265 -0.93 -6.49 20.26
N GLY A 266 -0.69 -5.34 20.89
CA GLY A 266 -1.22 -4.05 20.43
C GLY A 266 -2.73 -3.84 20.60
N ALA A 267 -3.48 -4.86 21.03
CA ALA A 267 -4.90 -4.74 21.34
C ALA A 267 -5.14 -3.84 22.56
N THR A 268 -6.01 -2.83 22.42
CA THR A 268 -6.33 -1.86 23.49
C THR A 268 -7.80 -1.88 23.90
N ALA A 269 -8.69 -2.40 23.06
CA ALA A 269 -10.07 -2.64 23.42
C ALA A 269 -10.61 -3.91 22.76
N PHE A 270 -11.71 -4.40 23.30
CA PHE A 270 -12.48 -5.51 22.76
C PHE A 270 -13.94 -5.08 22.72
N SER A 271 -14.62 -5.32 21.60
CA SER A 271 -16.08 -5.23 21.50
C SER A 271 -16.65 -6.56 21.00
N ALA A 272 -17.86 -6.90 21.43
CA ALA A 272 -18.57 -8.08 20.96
C ALA A 272 -20.06 -7.80 20.81
N THR A 273 -20.66 -8.34 19.76
CA THR A 273 -22.12 -8.43 19.60
C THR A 273 -22.59 -9.72 20.25
N VAL A 274 -23.51 -9.62 21.21
CA VAL A 274 -23.92 -10.74 22.07
C VAL A 274 -25.44 -10.80 22.23
N SER A 275 -25.98 -12.00 22.46
CA SER A 275 -27.39 -12.23 22.81
C SER A 275 -27.50 -13.10 24.06
N SER A 276 -28.58 -12.95 24.84
CA SER A 276 -28.78 -13.75 26.04
C SER A 276 -30.26 -13.88 26.38
N ALA A 277 -30.78 -15.11 26.30
CA ALA A 277 -32.01 -15.50 26.99
C ALA A 277 -31.75 -16.15 28.36
N GLY A 278 -30.47 -16.31 28.73
CA GLY A 278 -30.00 -16.85 29.99
C GLY A 278 -29.90 -15.81 31.11
N ALA A 279 -29.08 -16.10 32.12
CA ALA A 279 -28.83 -15.19 33.24
C ALA A 279 -27.82 -14.08 32.90
N GLY A 280 -27.18 -14.14 31.74
CA GLY A 280 -25.99 -13.36 31.43
C GLY A 280 -24.74 -13.94 32.09
N GLY A 281 -23.61 -13.24 31.94
CA GLY A 281 -22.31 -13.66 32.48
C GLY A 281 -21.23 -12.66 32.13
N THR A 282 -19.98 -13.12 32.03
CA THR A 282 -18.82 -12.28 31.70
C THR A 282 -17.96 -12.95 30.65
N ILE A 283 -17.46 -12.17 29.70
CA ILE A 283 -16.42 -12.56 28.76
C ILE A 283 -15.08 -12.08 29.34
N GLU A 284 -14.17 -13.01 29.61
CA GLU A 284 -12.78 -12.74 29.96
C GLU A 284 -11.91 -12.81 28.70
N ILE A 285 -11.16 -11.74 28.41
CA ILE A 285 -10.24 -11.65 27.27
C ILE A 285 -8.85 -12.03 27.76
N ARG A 286 -8.28 -13.12 27.24
CA ARG A 286 -7.03 -13.72 27.71
C ARG A 286 -6.01 -13.88 26.58
N SER A 287 -4.73 -13.82 26.93
CA SER A 287 -3.60 -13.93 25.98
C SER A 287 -2.94 -15.31 26.04
N GLY A 288 -2.68 -15.90 24.88
CA GLY A 288 -1.86 -17.10 24.68
C GLY A 288 -2.51 -18.43 25.05
N SER A 289 -3.39 -18.46 26.05
CA SER A 289 -4.18 -19.66 26.39
C SER A 289 -5.42 -19.30 27.23
N ALA A 290 -6.37 -20.22 27.35
CA ALA A 290 -7.55 -20.08 28.21
C ALA A 290 -7.22 -19.85 29.71
N ALA A 291 -6.02 -20.24 30.16
CA ALA A 291 -5.51 -19.99 31.50
C ALA A 291 -4.44 -18.87 31.55
N GLY A 292 -4.21 -18.20 30.42
CA GLY A 292 -3.20 -17.15 30.27
C GLY A 292 -3.59 -15.84 30.95
N PRO A 293 -2.72 -14.82 30.86
CA PRO A 293 -2.96 -13.50 31.45
C PRO A 293 -4.33 -12.94 31.05
N LEU A 294 -5.09 -12.42 32.03
CA LEU A 294 -6.33 -11.70 31.80
C LEU A 294 -5.99 -10.28 31.35
N LEU A 295 -6.45 -9.91 30.16
CA LEU A 295 -6.22 -8.59 29.56
C LEU A 295 -7.35 -7.61 29.87
N GLY A 296 -8.58 -8.11 29.93
CA GLY A 296 -9.78 -7.33 30.21
C GLY A 296 -10.98 -8.25 30.38
N SER A 297 -12.12 -7.68 30.80
CA SER A 297 -13.36 -8.43 30.98
C SER A 297 -14.56 -7.55 30.75
N VAL A 298 -15.62 -8.10 30.15
CA VAL A 298 -16.87 -7.38 29.90
C VAL A 298 -18.08 -8.20 30.34
N ASP A 299 -19.01 -7.55 31.03
CA ASP A 299 -20.25 -8.18 31.50
C ASP A 299 -21.31 -8.20 30.37
N VAL A 300 -21.99 -9.32 30.25
CA VAL A 300 -23.11 -9.54 29.32
C VAL A 300 -24.40 -9.68 30.13
N ALA A 301 -25.29 -8.70 30.00
CA ALA A 301 -26.61 -8.73 30.63
C ALA A 301 -27.64 -9.50 29.77
N PRO A 302 -28.74 -10.01 30.35
CA PRO A 302 -29.83 -10.59 29.59
C PRO A 302 -30.38 -9.60 28.55
N THR A 303 -30.39 -10.00 27.27
CA THR A 303 -30.81 -9.12 26.16
C THR A 303 -32.29 -9.24 25.83
N GLY A 304 -32.95 -10.29 26.35
CA GLY A 304 -34.38 -10.54 26.15
C GLY A 304 -34.70 -11.71 25.23
N GLY A 305 -33.68 -12.34 24.61
CA GLY A 305 -33.82 -13.52 23.77
C GLY A 305 -32.55 -13.82 22.97
N TRP A 306 -32.45 -15.03 22.44
CA TRP A 306 -31.30 -15.47 21.62
C TRP A 306 -31.19 -14.75 20.26
N GLU A 307 -32.28 -14.15 19.80
CA GLU A 307 -32.33 -13.36 18.55
C GLU A 307 -32.23 -11.85 18.79
N THR A 308 -31.90 -11.42 20.02
CA THR A 308 -31.82 -10.00 20.40
C THR A 308 -30.38 -9.67 20.76
N PHE A 309 -29.70 -9.00 19.84
CA PHE A 309 -28.27 -8.68 19.96
C PHE A 309 -28.03 -7.29 20.54
N THR A 310 -26.99 -7.17 21.34
CA THR A 310 -26.47 -5.90 21.86
C THR A 310 -24.94 -5.91 21.79
N GLU A 311 -24.34 -4.73 21.72
CA GLU A 311 -22.88 -4.61 21.74
C GLU A 311 -22.39 -4.39 23.17
N VAL A 312 -21.31 -5.09 23.54
CA VAL A 312 -20.59 -4.90 24.79
C VAL A 312 -19.13 -4.57 24.50
N THR A 313 -18.48 -3.78 25.35
CA THR A 313 -17.08 -3.39 25.16
C THR A 313 -16.28 -3.29 26.46
N THR A 314 -14.97 -3.52 26.40
CA THR A 314 -14.00 -3.28 27.48
C THR A 314 -12.67 -2.80 26.92
N THR A 315 -11.89 -2.09 27.73
CA THR A 315 -10.47 -1.85 27.46
C THR A 315 -9.63 -3.07 27.82
N LEU A 316 -8.46 -3.19 27.20
CA LEU A 316 -7.49 -4.28 27.38
C LEU A 316 -6.15 -3.73 27.88
N THR A 317 -5.49 -4.50 28.76
CA THR A 317 -4.06 -4.36 29.01
C THR A 317 -3.25 -5.14 27.99
N ALA A 318 -1.97 -4.82 27.82
CA ALA A 318 -1.11 -5.44 26.81
C ALA A 318 -1.02 -6.99 26.91
N GLY A 319 -1.17 -7.66 25.76
CA GLY A 319 -0.93 -9.10 25.55
C GLY A 319 0.16 -9.36 24.51
N THR A 320 0.56 -10.62 24.31
CA THR A 320 1.64 -11.00 23.38
C THR A 320 1.44 -12.42 22.81
N GLY A 321 0.29 -12.70 22.21
CA GLY A 321 -0.05 -14.04 21.75
C GLY A 321 -1.52 -14.21 21.40
N PRO A 322 -1.94 -15.40 20.96
CA PRO A 322 -3.28 -15.61 20.40
C PRO A 322 -4.41 -15.30 21.40
N LEU A 323 -5.53 -14.81 20.88
CA LEU A 323 -6.72 -14.47 21.65
C LEU A 323 -7.42 -15.72 22.19
N PHE A 324 -7.78 -15.69 23.48
CA PHE A 324 -8.70 -16.63 24.09
C PHE A 324 -9.83 -15.87 24.80
N LEU A 325 -11.07 -16.25 24.49
CA LEU A 325 -12.26 -15.82 25.22
C LEU A 325 -12.64 -16.91 26.21
N ARG A 326 -12.75 -16.57 27.49
CA ARG A 326 -13.23 -17.46 28.54
C ARG A 326 -14.52 -16.92 29.12
N PHE A 327 -15.48 -17.80 29.34
CA PHE A 327 -16.82 -17.42 29.77
C PHE A 327 -17.04 -17.82 31.22
N THR A 328 -17.55 -16.89 32.02
CA THR A 328 -17.82 -17.13 33.45
C THR A 328 -19.23 -16.66 33.81
N GLY A 329 -19.92 -17.37 34.70
CA GLY A 329 -21.28 -17.02 35.07
C GLY A 329 -21.94 -17.98 36.06
N GLY A 330 -23.27 -17.93 36.06
CA GLY A 330 -24.11 -18.80 36.90
C GLY A 330 -24.32 -20.19 36.29
N ALA A 331 -25.24 -20.97 36.87
CA ALA A 331 -25.58 -22.28 36.33
C ALA A 331 -26.52 -22.17 35.10
N GLY A 332 -26.21 -22.94 34.05
CA GLY A 332 -26.95 -23.00 32.80
C GLY A 332 -26.46 -22.00 31.74
N ALA A 333 -27.06 -22.06 30.55
CA ALA A 333 -26.64 -21.26 29.40
C ALA A 333 -26.55 -19.76 29.73
N LEU A 334 -25.40 -19.16 29.43
CA LEU A 334 -25.08 -17.79 29.80
C LEU A 334 -25.58 -16.79 28.75
N PHE A 335 -24.99 -16.83 27.56
CA PHE A 335 -25.20 -15.94 26.42
C PHE A 335 -24.57 -16.56 25.16
N ASP A 336 -24.84 -16.01 24.00
CA ASP A 336 -24.16 -16.33 22.74
C ASP A 336 -23.38 -15.09 22.26
N VAL A 337 -22.30 -15.31 21.53
CA VAL A 337 -21.48 -14.26 20.90
C VAL A 337 -21.62 -14.41 19.38
N ASP A 338 -22.04 -13.35 18.72
CA ASP A 338 -22.19 -13.28 17.26
C ASP A 338 -20.82 -13.04 16.62
N ARG A 339 -20.33 -11.81 16.76
CA ARG A 339 -19.00 -11.39 16.29
C ARG A 339 -18.29 -10.55 17.33
N PHE A 340 -16.99 -10.41 17.20
CA PHE A 340 -16.19 -9.51 18.03
C PHE A 340 -15.12 -8.79 17.23
N THR A 341 -14.61 -7.70 17.81
CA THR A 341 -13.53 -6.89 17.27
C THR A 341 -12.47 -6.66 18.35
N LEU A 342 -11.21 -6.93 18.03
CA LEU A 342 -10.07 -6.41 18.78
C LEU A 342 -9.72 -5.04 18.22
N THR A 343 -10.09 -4.00 18.95
CA THR A 343 -9.57 -2.67 18.66
C THR A 343 -8.12 -2.65 19.09
N ARG A 344 -7.22 -2.63 18.12
CA ARG A 344 -5.83 -2.30 18.38
C ARG A 344 -5.75 -0.81 18.63
N ALA A 345 -4.80 -0.38 19.46
CA ALA A 345 -4.26 0.94 19.17
C ALA A 345 -3.89 0.91 17.68
N PRO A 346 -3.96 2.03 16.95
CA PRO A 346 -3.14 2.14 15.76
C PRO A 346 -1.79 1.51 16.12
N ALA A 347 -1.22 0.71 15.22
CA ALA A 347 0.13 0.25 15.44
C ALA A 347 0.97 1.47 15.88
N THR A 348 2.12 1.25 16.49
CA THR A 348 3.15 2.28 16.35
C THR A 348 3.49 2.37 14.86
N GLU A 349 2.62 3.03 14.13
CA GLU A 349 2.48 3.45 12.73
C GLU A 349 2.28 4.99 12.75
N ASP A 350 2.67 5.64 13.84
CA ASP A 350 2.72 7.10 13.93
C ASP A 350 4.07 7.66 13.41
N GLU A 351 5.02 6.79 13.06
CA GLU A 351 6.24 7.19 12.38
C GLU A 351 6.18 6.62 10.97
N GLY A 352 6.01 7.49 9.97
CA GLY A 352 6.19 7.09 8.58
C GLY A 352 7.59 6.50 8.37
N SER A 353 7.83 5.87 7.22
CA SER A 353 9.13 5.29 6.89
C SER A 353 10.26 6.30 7.12
N SER A 354 11.20 5.94 8.00
CA SER A 354 12.44 6.70 8.26
C SER A 354 13.41 6.67 7.08
N ASP A 355 13.05 6.01 5.99
CA ASP A 355 13.88 5.79 4.82
C ASP A 355 13.20 6.29 3.52
N VAL A 356 12.00 6.85 3.60
CA VAL A 356 11.35 7.62 2.53
C VAL A 356 11.35 9.10 2.87
N HIS A 357 12.06 9.87 2.05
CA HIS A 357 12.44 11.25 2.34
C HIS A 357 11.81 12.22 1.33
N LEU A 358 11.02 13.20 1.78
CA LEU A 358 10.35 14.16 0.89
C LEU A 358 11.08 15.51 0.87
N PHE A 359 11.52 16.00 -0.30
CA PHE A 359 12.06 17.36 -0.40
C PHE A 359 10.98 18.40 -0.08
N TYR A 360 11.27 19.26 0.90
CA TYR A 360 10.31 20.22 1.49
C TYR A 360 10.86 21.66 1.46
N TYR A 361 10.03 22.60 1.00
CA TYR A 361 10.44 23.97 0.67
C TYR A 361 9.68 25.01 1.52
N PRO A 362 10.34 25.59 2.54
CA PRO A 362 9.73 26.50 3.52
C PRO A 362 9.86 27.98 3.12
N TRP A 363 9.75 28.31 1.83
CA TRP A 363 10.09 29.65 1.32
C TRP A 363 8.92 30.50 0.82
N TYR A 364 7.70 29.98 0.89
CA TYR A 364 6.48 30.64 0.42
C TYR A 364 6.02 31.71 1.43
N GLY A 365 5.36 32.75 0.94
CA GLY A 365 4.98 33.89 1.79
C GLY A 365 3.82 34.70 1.22
N THR A 366 2.99 35.26 2.10
CA THR A 366 1.84 36.09 1.70
C THR A 366 1.87 37.47 2.39
N PRO A 367 1.18 38.49 1.84
CA PRO A 367 1.02 39.79 2.49
C PRO A 367 0.30 39.73 3.84
N GLU A 368 -0.63 38.80 3.98
CA GLU A 368 -1.45 38.61 5.18
C GLU A 368 -0.75 37.74 6.24
N GLY A 369 0.18 36.89 5.82
CA GLY A 369 0.94 35.98 6.66
C GLY A 369 2.21 36.58 7.27
N PRO A 370 2.97 35.78 8.03
CA PRO A 370 4.19 36.20 8.70
C PRO A 370 5.27 36.80 7.80
N ALA A 371 5.34 36.40 6.52
CA ALA A 371 6.27 37.00 5.56
C ALA A 371 5.94 38.46 5.23
N GLY A 372 4.69 38.89 5.41
CA GLY A 372 4.21 40.26 5.14
C GLY A 372 4.33 40.68 3.67
N SER A 373 4.59 39.74 2.76
CA SER A 373 4.76 39.98 1.33
C SER A 373 4.67 38.68 0.54
N TRP A 374 4.33 38.77 -0.75
CA TRP A 374 4.45 37.64 -1.66
C TRP A 374 5.91 37.19 -1.78
N ARG A 375 6.17 35.93 -1.42
CA ARG A 375 7.43 35.24 -1.67
C ARG A 375 7.15 34.02 -2.54
N HIS A 376 7.99 33.81 -3.56
CA HIS A 376 7.94 32.67 -4.48
C HIS A 376 6.69 32.60 -5.39
N TRP A 377 5.48 32.86 -4.90
CA TRP A 377 4.23 32.80 -5.68
C TRP A 377 4.19 33.73 -6.90
N GLN A 378 4.92 34.84 -6.88
CA GLN A 378 4.98 35.86 -7.94
C GLN A 378 6.04 35.59 -9.02
N GLN A 379 6.74 34.45 -8.97
CA GLN A 379 7.74 34.09 -9.99
C GLN A 379 7.13 34.11 -11.40
N GLY A 380 7.98 34.23 -12.43
CA GLY A 380 7.55 34.43 -13.82
C GLY A 380 6.81 35.74 -14.12
N GLY A 381 6.67 36.65 -13.15
CA GLY A 381 5.91 37.89 -13.29
C GLY A 381 4.41 37.72 -13.06
N HIS A 382 4.01 36.64 -12.40
CA HIS A 382 2.62 36.36 -12.04
C HIS A 382 2.11 37.26 -10.90
N THR A 383 0.79 37.37 -10.74
CA THR A 383 0.13 38.26 -9.76
C THR A 383 -0.79 37.46 -8.83
N PRO A 384 -0.28 37.00 -7.67
CA PRO A 384 -1.06 36.24 -6.70
C PRO A 384 -2.20 37.08 -6.09
N PRO A 385 -3.27 36.46 -5.57
CA PRO A 385 -3.43 35.01 -5.42
C PRO A 385 -3.96 34.31 -6.67
N ALA A 386 -4.66 35.02 -7.58
CA ALA A 386 -5.32 34.37 -8.72
C ALA A 386 -4.33 33.79 -9.76
N SER A 387 -3.19 34.44 -9.95
CA SER A 387 -2.15 34.03 -10.89
C SER A 387 -0.83 33.80 -10.14
N ILE A 388 -0.39 32.56 -10.02
CA ILE A 388 0.90 32.19 -9.41
C ILE A 388 1.87 31.61 -10.44
N GLY A 389 3.16 31.66 -10.10
CA GLY A 389 4.28 31.11 -10.87
C GLY A 389 4.43 29.61 -10.75
N ALA A 390 3.33 28.86 -10.79
CA ALA A 390 3.29 27.40 -10.76
C ALA A 390 2.20 26.91 -11.73
N ASP A 391 2.41 25.75 -12.35
CA ASP A 391 1.47 25.13 -13.30
C ASP A 391 0.30 24.44 -12.61
N LEU A 392 0.51 23.97 -11.38
CA LEU A 392 -0.54 23.52 -10.48
C LEU A 392 -0.90 24.63 -9.48
N TYR A 393 -2.10 24.56 -8.92
CA TYR A 393 -2.55 25.48 -7.87
C TYR A 393 -2.70 24.73 -6.53
N PRO A 394 -2.08 25.16 -5.43
CA PRO A 394 -2.19 24.48 -4.15
C PRO A 394 -3.62 24.41 -3.64
N LYS A 395 -4.02 23.29 -3.04
CA LYS A 395 -5.33 23.12 -2.39
C LYS A 395 -5.55 24.14 -1.26
N LEU A 396 -4.50 24.51 -0.53
CA LEU A 396 -4.53 25.57 0.49
C LEU A 396 -4.58 26.98 -0.11
N GLY A 397 -4.48 27.11 -1.44
CA GLY A 397 -4.13 28.34 -2.10
C GLY A 397 -2.69 28.79 -1.80
N PRO A 398 -2.28 29.96 -2.30
CA PRO A 398 -0.97 30.53 -2.01
C PRO A 398 -0.83 30.81 -0.51
N TYR A 399 -0.05 29.98 0.18
CA TYR A 399 0.13 29.99 1.62
C TYR A 399 1.44 30.66 2.05
N ASP A 400 1.61 30.84 3.36
CA ASP A 400 2.84 31.37 3.97
C ASP A 400 3.53 30.24 4.75
N SER A 401 4.81 30.00 4.47
CA SER A 401 5.58 28.96 5.17
C SER A 401 5.86 29.28 6.64
N GLY A 402 5.61 30.52 7.08
CA GLY A 402 5.59 30.89 8.50
C GLY A 402 4.26 30.64 9.21
N ASP A 403 3.21 30.18 8.50
CA ASP A 403 1.93 29.82 9.12
C ASP A 403 1.99 28.41 9.75
N ILE A 404 2.64 28.34 10.91
CA ILE A 404 3.01 27.08 11.58
C ILE A 404 1.80 26.26 12.02
N ALA A 405 0.74 26.92 12.51
CA ALA A 405 -0.46 26.26 13.02
C ALA A 405 -1.54 26.05 11.95
N GLY A 406 -1.33 26.56 10.74
CA GLY A 406 -2.22 26.41 9.60
C GLY A 406 -1.56 25.57 8.51
N ALA A 407 -0.97 26.24 7.52
CA ALA A 407 -0.40 25.57 6.35
C ALA A 407 0.65 24.50 6.72
N VAL A 408 1.61 24.80 7.58
CA VAL A 408 2.69 23.85 7.92
C VAL A 408 2.16 22.66 8.72
N ASP A 409 1.26 22.86 9.67
CA ASP A 409 0.65 21.75 10.43
C ASP A 409 -0.12 20.81 9.49
N GLN A 410 -0.89 21.38 8.55
CA GLN A 410 -1.59 20.61 7.53
C GLN A 410 -0.63 19.88 6.57
N HIS A 411 0.54 20.47 6.26
CA HIS A 411 1.55 19.78 5.48
C HIS A 411 2.04 18.52 6.21
N MET A 412 2.29 18.59 7.52
CA MET A 412 2.76 17.43 8.28
C MET A 412 1.71 16.30 8.32
N GLU A 413 0.42 16.63 8.42
CA GLU A 413 -0.66 15.63 8.25
C GLU A 413 -0.63 14.95 6.87
N TRP A 414 -0.29 15.71 5.82
CA TRP A 414 -0.16 15.16 4.46
C TRP A 414 1.12 14.36 4.25
N VAL A 415 2.21 14.74 4.91
CA VAL A 415 3.44 13.94 4.96
C VAL A 415 3.15 12.60 5.64
N GLN A 416 2.51 12.58 6.81
CA GLN A 416 2.08 11.34 7.46
C GLN A 416 1.20 10.49 6.54
N ARG A 417 0.19 11.09 5.88
CA ARG A 417 -0.68 10.37 4.94
C ARG A 417 0.09 9.73 3.77
N SER A 418 1.24 10.29 3.39
CA SER A 418 2.06 9.75 2.31
C SER A 418 2.89 8.53 2.72
N GLY A 419 2.85 8.12 3.99
CA GLY A 419 3.67 7.05 4.55
C GLY A 419 5.13 7.44 4.79
N ALA A 420 5.59 8.59 4.31
CA ALA A 420 6.95 9.07 4.54
C ALA A 420 7.13 9.61 5.97
N GLY A 421 8.25 9.27 6.61
CA GLY A 421 8.60 9.72 7.96
C GLY A 421 9.54 10.91 8.00
N VAL A 422 10.13 11.30 6.86
CA VAL A 422 11.22 12.31 6.84
C VAL A 422 10.95 13.39 5.82
N ILE A 423 11.04 14.65 6.23
CA ILE A 423 11.18 15.79 5.31
C ILE A 423 12.65 16.21 5.17
N VAL A 424 13.03 16.57 3.95
CA VAL A 424 14.36 17.07 3.60
C VAL A 424 14.25 18.58 3.40
N TYR A 425 14.53 19.33 4.46
CA TYR A 425 14.25 20.75 4.61
C TYR A 425 15.23 21.62 3.79
N SER A 426 14.72 22.39 2.81
CA SER A 426 15.50 23.38 2.04
C SER A 426 16.05 24.50 2.93
N TRP A 427 17.38 24.60 3.01
CA TRP A 427 18.09 25.53 3.90
C TRP A 427 19.17 26.34 3.15
N TRP A 428 19.04 27.67 3.19
CA TRP A 428 19.86 28.63 2.42
C TRP A 428 20.99 29.31 3.21
N GLY A 429 21.46 28.70 4.29
CA GLY A 429 22.54 29.25 5.10
C GLY A 429 22.05 29.97 6.37
N GLN A 430 22.97 30.17 7.31
CA GLN A 430 22.68 30.82 8.58
C GLN A 430 22.10 32.23 8.38
N GLY A 431 21.00 32.53 9.06
CA GLY A 431 20.29 33.80 8.98
C GLY A 431 19.47 34.00 7.70
N SER A 432 19.29 32.97 6.87
CA SER A 432 18.32 33.01 5.78
C SER A 432 16.88 33.05 6.32
N TYR A 433 15.91 33.26 5.43
CA TYR A 433 14.49 33.20 5.79
C TYR A 433 14.13 31.81 6.33
N GLU A 434 14.64 30.77 5.66
CA GLU A 434 14.43 29.37 5.95
C GLU A 434 15.12 28.95 7.25
N ASP A 435 16.34 29.45 7.54
CA ASP A 435 16.99 29.23 8.84
C ASP A 435 16.15 29.80 10.00
N GLY A 436 15.48 30.94 9.77
CA GLY A 436 14.60 31.56 10.75
C GLY A 436 13.31 30.79 11.05
N LEU A 437 12.86 29.92 10.14
CA LEU A 437 11.65 29.11 10.29
C LEU A 437 11.93 27.69 10.79
N ALA A 438 13.18 27.22 10.70
CA ALA A 438 13.52 25.81 10.87
C ALA A 438 13.05 25.23 12.22
N GLY A 439 13.26 25.95 13.33
CA GLY A 439 12.82 25.49 14.65
C GLY A 439 11.31 25.29 14.75
N ASP A 440 10.52 26.24 14.24
CA ASP A 440 9.06 26.15 14.32
C ASP A 440 8.49 25.05 13.38
N VAL A 441 9.12 24.83 12.23
CA VAL A 441 8.77 23.72 11.33
C VAL A 441 9.14 22.37 11.95
N MET A 442 10.29 22.28 12.63
CA MET A 442 10.66 21.08 13.38
C MET A 442 9.70 20.80 14.53
N ASP A 443 9.25 21.84 15.25
CA ASP A 443 8.21 21.70 16.28
C ASP A 443 6.88 21.19 15.68
N ALA A 444 6.55 21.57 14.45
CA ALA A 444 5.41 21.02 13.71
C ALA A 444 5.64 19.55 13.35
N ALA A 445 6.77 19.23 12.72
CA ALA A 445 7.12 17.86 12.36
C ALA A 445 7.07 16.91 13.57
N ALA A 446 7.62 17.33 14.72
CA ALA A 446 7.62 16.54 15.96
C ALA A 446 6.22 16.23 16.50
N ARG A 447 5.22 17.10 16.29
CA ARG A 447 3.83 16.80 16.72
C ARG A 447 3.21 15.66 15.92
N HIS A 448 3.74 15.40 14.74
CA HIS A 448 3.26 14.44 13.76
C HIS A 448 4.24 13.27 13.56
N GLY A 449 5.20 13.07 14.47
CA GLY A 449 6.16 11.97 14.34
C GLY A 449 7.05 12.04 13.09
N ILE A 450 7.18 13.22 12.49
CA ILE A 450 7.99 13.44 11.29
C ILE A 450 9.38 13.94 11.71
N GLU A 451 10.40 13.36 11.12
CA GLU A 451 11.80 13.75 11.28
C GLU A 451 12.26 14.69 10.17
N VAL A 452 13.35 15.41 10.43
CA VAL A 452 13.88 16.45 9.56
C VAL A 452 15.35 16.18 9.24
N ALA A 453 15.60 15.88 7.97
CA ALA A 453 16.90 15.93 7.33
C ALA A 453 17.10 17.28 6.61
N TRP A 454 18.32 17.60 6.20
CA TRP A 454 18.64 18.94 5.68
C TRP A 454 19.04 18.92 4.21
N HIS A 455 18.44 19.79 3.41
CA HIS A 455 18.90 20.12 2.06
C HIS A 455 19.74 21.39 2.11
N ILE A 456 21.06 21.25 2.03
CA ILE A 456 21.98 22.37 2.02
C ILE A 456 22.00 22.96 0.62
N GLU A 457 21.38 24.14 0.46
CA GLU A 457 21.22 24.84 -0.82
C GLU A 457 22.52 25.57 -1.25
N PRO A 458 22.67 25.94 -2.53
CA PRO A 458 23.88 26.58 -3.07
C PRO A 458 23.91 28.08 -2.75
N TYR A 459 23.89 28.42 -1.46
CA TYR A 459 24.00 29.79 -0.99
C TYR A 459 25.32 30.44 -1.41
N THR A 460 25.33 31.78 -1.48
CA THR A 460 26.49 32.53 -1.98
C THR A 460 27.72 32.30 -1.10
N GLY A 461 28.80 31.81 -1.71
CA GLY A 461 30.07 31.58 -1.01
C GLY A 461 30.19 30.23 -0.30
N ARG A 462 29.24 29.30 -0.49
CA ARG A 462 29.33 27.94 0.06
C ARG A 462 30.62 27.23 -0.39
N THR A 463 31.28 26.59 0.57
CA THR A 463 32.50 25.77 0.39
C THR A 463 32.34 24.46 1.17
N ALA A 464 33.21 23.47 0.91
CA ALA A 464 33.19 22.23 1.71
C ALA A 464 33.42 22.49 3.21
N ALA A 465 34.29 23.45 3.55
CA ALA A 465 34.54 23.84 4.93
C ALA A 465 33.33 24.55 5.56
N SER A 466 32.65 25.43 4.82
CA SER A 466 31.45 26.08 5.36
C SER A 466 30.30 25.08 5.56
N VAL A 467 30.17 24.04 4.72
CA VAL A 467 29.20 22.96 4.95
C VAL A 467 29.49 22.21 6.25
N VAL A 468 30.77 21.99 6.59
CA VAL A 468 31.15 21.41 7.90
C VAL A 468 30.75 22.35 9.05
N ASP A 469 31.01 23.65 8.90
CA ASP A 469 30.61 24.65 9.90
C ASP A 469 29.08 24.73 10.04
N ASP A 470 28.34 24.59 8.93
CA ASP A 470 26.87 24.58 8.91
C ASP A 470 26.30 23.33 9.61
N ILE A 471 26.87 22.16 9.36
CA ILE A 471 26.49 20.91 10.05
C ILE A 471 26.67 21.10 11.57
N ALA A 472 27.82 21.64 12.00
CA ALA A 472 28.06 21.92 13.42
C ALA A 472 27.06 22.93 14.02
N ASP A 473 26.67 23.96 13.26
CA ASP A 473 25.67 24.94 13.70
C ASP A 473 24.27 24.31 13.82
N LEU A 474 23.84 23.53 12.82
CA LEU A 474 22.56 22.83 12.81
C LEU A 474 22.47 21.80 13.94
N GLU A 475 23.52 20.99 14.15
CA GLU A 475 23.59 20.06 15.28
C GLU A 475 23.61 20.80 16.62
N GLY A 476 24.29 21.95 16.70
CA GLY A 476 24.31 22.77 17.91
C GLY A 476 22.96 23.42 18.25
N LYS A 477 22.18 23.80 17.24
CA LYS A 477 20.85 24.40 17.39
C LYS A 477 19.76 23.35 17.65
N PHE A 478 19.78 22.28 16.87
CA PHE A 478 18.65 21.36 16.74
C PHE A 478 19.01 19.91 17.05
N GLY A 479 20.26 19.58 17.36
CA GLY A 479 20.67 18.21 17.64
C GLY A 479 19.80 17.55 18.71
N ASP A 480 19.51 18.21 19.83
CA ASP A 480 18.65 17.64 20.89
C ASP A 480 17.14 17.67 20.56
N HIS A 481 16.74 18.19 19.40
CA HIS A 481 15.34 18.29 18.99
C HIS A 481 14.79 16.90 18.61
N PRO A 482 13.57 16.53 19.05
CA PRO A 482 13.00 15.20 18.79
C PRO A 482 12.82 14.89 17.30
N ALA A 483 12.46 15.89 16.48
CA ALA A 483 12.35 15.72 15.02
C ALA A 483 13.70 15.83 14.27
N PHE A 484 14.86 15.86 14.94
CA PHE A 484 16.13 15.90 14.22
C PHE A 484 16.50 14.49 13.76
N TYR A 485 16.49 14.27 12.44
CA TYR A 485 16.61 12.94 11.84
C TYR A 485 17.91 12.23 12.23
N ARG A 486 17.78 10.96 12.62
CA ARG A 486 18.90 10.06 12.91
C ARG A 486 18.67 8.70 12.30
N ASP A 487 19.61 8.29 11.48
CA ASP A 487 19.56 6.98 10.89
C ASP A 487 20.28 5.95 11.77
N ALA A 488 19.47 5.13 12.45
CA ALA A 488 19.94 4.06 13.32
C ALA A 488 20.76 2.99 12.56
N ALA A 489 20.42 2.72 11.30
CA ALA A 489 21.09 1.71 10.50
C ALA A 489 22.55 2.09 10.20
N HIS A 490 22.86 3.39 10.17
CA HIS A 490 24.21 3.89 9.94
C HIS A 490 24.78 4.65 11.14
N GLY A 491 24.47 4.20 12.36
CA GLY A 491 25.17 4.60 13.58
C GLY A 491 24.64 5.89 14.21
N ASP A 492 23.32 6.08 14.15
CA ASP A 492 22.61 7.27 14.64
C ASP A 492 23.15 8.56 14.02
N ARG A 493 23.58 8.48 12.75
CA ARG A 493 24.15 9.62 12.02
C ARG A 493 23.05 10.48 11.40
N ASN A 494 23.32 11.77 11.32
CA ASN A 494 22.40 12.78 10.80
C ASN A 494 22.50 12.88 9.27
N ALA A 495 21.42 13.23 8.56
CA ALA A 495 21.43 13.27 7.08
C ALA A 495 21.46 14.69 6.49
N TYR A 496 22.35 14.91 5.52
CA TYR A 496 22.53 16.19 4.81
C TYR A 496 22.66 15.99 3.31
N TYR A 497 21.69 16.46 2.55
CA TYR A 497 21.68 16.46 1.09
C TYR A 497 22.32 17.74 0.56
N VAL A 498 23.42 17.62 -0.19
CA VAL A 498 24.12 18.80 -0.73
C VAL A 498 23.70 19.05 -2.17
N PHE A 499 22.82 20.03 -2.38
CA PHE A 499 22.35 20.41 -3.71
C PHE A 499 23.50 21.01 -4.53
N GLU A 500 23.58 20.68 -5.82
CA GLU A 500 24.65 21.08 -6.73
C GLU A 500 26.07 20.82 -6.18
N SER A 501 26.26 19.69 -5.50
CA SER A 501 27.54 19.33 -4.85
C SER A 501 28.74 19.36 -5.80
N LEU A 502 28.53 19.11 -7.10
CA LEU A 502 29.56 19.10 -8.13
C LEU A 502 30.14 20.49 -8.47
N ARG A 503 29.55 21.59 -7.96
CA ARG A 503 30.12 22.94 -8.08
C ARG A 503 31.41 23.12 -7.27
N ILE A 504 31.62 22.26 -6.28
CA ILE A 504 32.83 22.21 -5.45
C ILE A 504 33.63 20.97 -5.83
N GLN A 505 34.93 21.15 -6.08
CA GLN A 505 35.80 20.07 -6.56
C GLN A 505 36.43 19.24 -5.45
N ASP A 506 36.71 19.87 -4.30
CA ASP A 506 37.39 19.26 -3.17
C ASP A 506 36.47 19.27 -1.95
N TRP A 507 36.09 18.07 -1.53
CA TRP A 507 35.22 17.81 -0.39
C TRP A 507 35.96 17.18 0.79
N SER A 508 37.29 17.22 0.81
CA SER A 508 38.12 16.64 1.88
C SER A 508 37.81 17.19 3.28
N ALA A 509 37.26 18.41 3.38
CA ALA A 509 36.78 18.95 4.65
C ALA A 509 35.71 18.07 5.32
N LEU A 510 34.86 17.38 4.54
CA LEU A 510 33.80 16.51 5.08
C LEU A 510 34.34 15.35 5.91
N ASP A 511 35.62 14.98 5.74
CA ASP A 511 36.27 13.96 6.57
C ASP A 511 36.16 14.27 8.08
N ALA A 512 35.99 15.54 8.45
CA ALA A 512 35.81 15.96 9.84
C ALA A 512 34.46 15.56 10.47
N VAL A 513 33.44 15.23 9.67
CA VAL A 513 32.06 14.97 10.15
C VAL A 513 31.51 13.61 9.73
N LYS A 514 32.29 12.77 9.04
CA LYS A 514 31.83 11.45 8.53
C LYS A 514 31.31 10.50 9.60
N ASP A 515 31.82 10.63 10.82
CA ASP A 515 31.44 9.77 11.94
C ASP A 515 30.09 10.19 12.57
N THR A 516 29.63 11.42 12.33
CA THR A 516 28.37 11.97 12.89
C THR A 516 27.32 12.28 11.84
N ALA A 517 27.72 12.45 10.57
CA ALA A 517 26.85 12.89 9.48
C ALA A 517 26.99 12.02 8.22
N ILE A 518 25.85 11.68 7.64
CA ILE A 518 25.69 11.14 6.29
C ILE A 518 25.47 12.33 5.35
N VAL A 519 26.56 12.79 4.73
CA VAL A 519 26.49 13.84 3.71
C VAL A 519 26.33 13.20 2.34
N LEU A 520 25.27 13.52 1.61
CA LEU A 520 24.94 12.95 0.31
C LEU A 520 25.32 13.89 -0.83
N ALA A 521 25.97 13.32 -1.86
CA ALA A 521 26.29 14.04 -3.09
C ALA A 521 25.17 13.87 -4.13
N GLN A 522 24.77 14.98 -4.76
CA GLN A 522 23.85 14.96 -5.91
C GLN A 522 24.59 14.51 -7.19
N THR A 523 24.68 13.20 -7.45
CA THR A 523 25.35 12.66 -8.65
C THR A 523 25.08 11.18 -8.86
N THR A 524 25.34 10.66 -10.06
CA THR A 524 25.58 9.22 -10.28
C THR A 524 27.04 8.93 -10.65
N ASP A 525 27.89 9.95 -10.75
CA ASP A 525 29.33 9.81 -11.00
C ASP A 525 30.06 9.44 -9.70
N THR A 526 30.23 8.13 -9.52
CA THR A 526 30.93 7.53 -8.36
C THR A 526 32.39 7.95 -8.23
N THR A 527 32.99 8.62 -9.23
CA THR A 527 34.35 9.19 -9.10
C THR A 527 34.38 10.50 -8.29
N LYS A 528 33.21 11.07 -7.98
CA LYS A 528 33.06 12.36 -7.28
C LYS A 528 32.66 12.24 -5.81
N VAL A 529 32.50 11.03 -5.29
CA VAL A 529 31.86 10.79 -3.99
C VAL A 529 32.81 10.35 -2.87
N ALA A 530 34.13 10.44 -3.07
CA ALA A 530 35.14 9.89 -2.13
C ALA A 530 35.04 10.40 -0.68
N HIS A 531 34.51 11.61 -0.47
CA HIS A 531 34.35 12.21 0.86
C HIS A 531 32.92 12.21 1.39
N PHE A 532 31.97 11.65 0.65
CA PHE A 532 30.55 11.63 1.02
C PHE A 532 30.18 10.33 1.74
N GLY A 533 29.11 10.40 2.53
CA GLY A 533 28.47 9.25 3.18
C GLY A 533 27.35 8.63 2.36
N GLY A 534 26.90 9.29 1.29
CA GLY A 534 25.84 8.80 0.42
C GLY A 534 25.76 9.51 -0.93
N ILE A 535 24.80 9.05 -1.74
CA ILE A 535 24.57 9.50 -3.12
C ILE A 535 23.06 9.66 -3.33
N TYR A 536 22.65 10.74 -3.99
CA TYR A 536 21.27 10.98 -4.42
C TYR A 536 21.21 11.66 -5.79
N THR A 537 20.04 11.76 -6.41
CA THR A 537 19.92 12.26 -7.80
C THR A 537 19.20 13.58 -7.94
N TYR A 538 18.20 13.87 -7.08
CA TYR A 538 17.26 14.99 -7.11
C TYR A 538 16.38 15.09 -8.37
N ASP A 539 16.98 14.97 -9.55
CA ASP A 539 16.37 15.21 -10.86
C ASP A 539 15.09 14.37 -11.09
N GLY A 540 13.94 15.05 -11.05
CA GLY A 540 12.62 14.47 -11.24
C GLY A 540 12.27 14.06 -12.67
N ILE A 541 13.13 14.39 -13.65
CA ILE A 541 12.97 13.95 -15.06
C ILE A 541 13.78 12.69 -15.28
N ALA A 542 15.02 12.67 -14.81
CA ALA A 542 15.97 11.59 -15.07
C ALA A 542 15.50 10.24 -14.50
N GLY A 543 14.78 10.23 -13.38
CA GLY A 543 14.28 8.99 -12.76
C GLY A 543 13.39 8.14 -13.68
N ALA A 544 12.74 8.74 -14.68
CA ALA A 544 11.98 7.99 -15.69
C ALA A 544 12.84 7.06 -16.55
N THR A 545 14.14 7.35 -16.66
CA THR A 545 15.13 6.53 -17.40
C THR A 545 16.28 6.02 -16.53
N ALA A 546 16.31 6.41 -15.25
CA ALA A 546 17.26 5.99 -14.21
C ALA A 546 18.73 5.94 -14.66
N PRO A 547 19.28 7.01 -15.26
CA PRO A 547 20.61 6.98 -15.86
C PRO A 547 21.70 6.78 -14.79
N GLY A 548 22.38 5.65 -14.87
CA GLY A 548 23.50 5.31 -13.98
C GLY A 548 23.07 4.92 -12.57
N TRP A 549 21.77 4.77 -12.29
CA TRP A 549 21.25 4.40 -10.96
C TRP A 549 21.80 3.07 -10.48
N LYS A 550 21.72 2.03 -11.32
CA LYS A 550 22.29 0.71 -11.01
C LYS A 550 23.77 0.80 -10.60
N GLN A 551 24.56 1.56 -11.34
CA GLN A 551 26.00 1.72 -11.06
C GLN A 551 26.22 2.46 -9.73
N ALA A 552 25.44 3.50 -9.45
CA ALA A 552 25.51 4.25 -8.20
C ALA A 552 25.10 3.38 -7.01
N GLY A 553 23.98 2.65 -7.12
CA GLY A 553 23.49 1.73 -6.08
C GLY A 553 24.46 0.59 -5.80
N ASP A 554 24.95 -0.10 -6.83
CA ASP A 554 25.97 -1.16 -6.68
C ASP A 554 27.24 -0.63 -5.99
N TYR A 555 27.68 0.56 -6.39
CA TYR A 555 28.86 1.21 -5.81
C TYR A 555 28.62 1.59 -4.34
N ALA A 556 27.47 2.19 -4.03
CA ALA A 556 27.12 2.59 -2.68
C ALA A 556 27.11 1.38 -1.74
N LYS A 557 26.41 0.31 -2.14
CA LYS A 557 26.38 -0.96 -1.42
C LYS A 557 27.77 -1.55 -1.20
N ALA A 558 28.61 -1.55 -2.23
CA ALA A 558 29.98 -2.08 -2.14
C ALA A 558 30.90 -1.27 -1.21
N ASN A 559 30.57 0.00 -0.94
CA ASN A 559 31.39 0.91 -0.13
C ASN A 559 30.72 1.34 1.18
N GLY A 560 29.57 0.75 1.54
CA GLY A 560 28.82 1.11 2.75
C GLY A 560 28.33 2.56 2.75
N LEU A 561 28.00 3.09 1.57
CA LEU A 561 27.38 4.39 1.40
C LEU A 561 25.87 4.23 1.29
N VAL A 562 25.15 5.28 1.70
CA VAL A 562 23.71 5.38 1.47
C VAL A 562 23.44 5.65 -0.01
N TRP A 563 22.49 4.93 -0.59
CA TRP A 563 21.93 5.21 -1.92
C TRP A 563 20.48 5.67 -1.79
N ALA A 564 20.20 6.89 -2.26
CA ALA A 564 18.90 7.54 -2.20
C ALA A 564 18.46 8.05 -3.59
N PRO A 565 18.03 7.18 -4.52
CA PRO A 565 17.46 7.63 -5.79
C PRO A 565 16.29 8.57 -5.55
N SER A 566 16.13 9.57 -6.42
CA SER A 566 15.05 10.55 -6.33
C SER A 566 14.00 10.30 -7.41
N VAL A 567 12.74 10.17 -7.00
CA VAL A 567 11.58 9.95 -7.86
C VAL A 567 10.67 11.18 -7.85
N ALA A 568 9.97 11.44 -8.96
CA ALA A 568 9.05 12.57 -9.06
C ALA A 568 7.77 12.20 -9.83
N PRO A 569 6.62 12.81 -9.49
CA PRO A 569 5.39 12.56 -10.24
C PRO A 569 5.38 13.20 -11.63
N GLY A 570 6.15 14.27 -11.84
CA GLY A 570 6.27 15.01 -13.09
C GLY A 570 7.20 16.21 -12.95
N TYR A 571 7.37 16.96 -14.04
CA TYR A 571 8.16 18.20 -14.07
C TYR A 571 7.62 19.16 -15.13
N ILE A 572 7.31 20.40 -14.73
CA ILE A 572 6.92 21.50 -15.58
C ILE A 572 7.17 22.84 -14.85
N ASP A 573 7.98 23.72 -15.44
CA ASP A 573 8.40 24.99 -14.83
C ASP A 573 8.19 26.23 -15.71
N ASP A 574 7.47 26.07 -16.82
CA ASP A 574 7.31 27.08 -17.86
C ASP A 574 6.68 28.38 -17.32
N ARG A 575 5.83 28.29 -16.28
CA ARG A 575 5.23 29.46 -15.63
C ARG A 575 6.17 30.18 -14.69
N ALA A 576 6.95 29.44 -13.90
CA ALA A 576 7.90 30.03 -12.98
C ALA A 576 9.06 30.71 -13.73
N VAL A 577 9.51 30.07 -14.82
CA VAL A 577 10.66 30.48 -15.62
C VAL A 577 10.27 30.61 -17.11
N PRO A 578 9.57 31.70 -17.50
CA PRO A 578 9.14 31.88 -18.88
C PRO A 578 10.29 31.82 -19.89
N GLY A 579 10.17 30.92 -20.86
CA GLY A 579 11.18 30.70 -21.90
C GLY A 579 12.30 29.74 -21.50
N ASN A 580 12.11 28.98 -20.42
CA ASN A 580 12.96 27.84 -20.10
C ASN A 580 12.96 26.80 -21.24
N THR A 581 14.02 26.01 -21.31
CA THR A 581 14.17 24.95 -22.31
C THR A 581 14.40 23.58 -21.66
N THR A 582 14.21 23.48 -20.35
CA THR A 582 14.32 22.21 -19.63
C THR A 582 13.21 21.29 -20.13
N PRO A 583 13.51 20.01 -20.41
CA PRO A 583 12.48 19.06 -20.80
C PRO A 583 11.38 18.95 -19.74
N THR A 584 10.12 18.80 -20.19
CA THR A 584 9.01 18.50 -19.29
C THR A 584 8.82 17.00 -19.15
N LEU A 585 8.30 16.57 -17.99
CA LEU A 585 7.82 15.22 -17.76
C LEU A 585 6.35 15.30 -17.34
N GLY A 586 5.45 14.92 -18.23
CA GLY A 586 4.03 14.86 -17.91
C GLY A 586 3.74 13.76 -16.88
N ARG A 587 2.75 13.98 -16.03
CA ARG A 587 2.39 13.02 -14.96
C ARG A 587 1.71 11.74 -15.48
N ALA A 588 1.09 11.82 -16.67
CA ALA A 588 0.43 10.71 -17.36
C ALA A 588 -0.53 9.93 -16.45
N ASP A 589 -1.44 10.65 -15.77
CA ASP A 589 -2.42 10.11 -14.82
C ASP A 589 -1.80 9.22 -13.73
N GLY A 590 -0.53 9.47 -13.39
CA GLY A 590 0.22 8.73 -12.37
C GLY A 590 1.23 7.72 -12.92
N ALA A 591 1.13 7.34 -14.19
CA ALA A 591 2.01 6.33 -14.79
C ALA A 591 3.48 6.75 -14.81
N SER A 592 3.77 8.06 -14.91
CA SER A 592 5.14 8.56 -14.82
C SER A 592 5.73 8.36 -13.44
N TYR A 593 4.95 8.60 -12.38
CA TYR A 593 5.40 8.44 -10.99
C TYR A 593 5.70 6.97 -10.67
N ASP A 594 4.77 6.09 -11.07
CA ASP A 594 4.90 4.64 -10.87
C ASP A 594 6.10 4.07 -11.61
N ARG A 595 6.39 4.55 -12.82
CA ARG A 595 7.60 4.16 -13.55
C ARG A 595 8.86 4.52 -12.77
N GLN A 596 8.93 5.71 -12.16
CA GLN A 596 10.11 6.12 -11.40
C GLN A 596 10.29 5.30 -10.12
N TRP A 597 9.21 5.02 -9.39
CA TRP A 597 9.23 4.14 -8.23
C TRP A 597 9.64 2.71 -8.61
N ASN A 598 9.06 2.15 -9.66
CA ASN A 598 9.48 0.84 -10.18
C ASN A 598 10.97 0.83 -10.56
N ASN A 599 11.46 1.86 -11.25
CA ASN A 599 12.88 1.97 -11.59
C ASN A 599 13.77 2.06 -10.33
N ALA A 600 13.33 2.77 -9.29
CA ALA A 600 14.06 2.89 -8.03
C ALA A 600 14.17 1.53 -7.32
N LEU A 601 13.06 0.78 -7.29
CA LEU A 601 12.96 -0.47 -6.54
C LEU A 601 13.44 -1.69 -7.32
N ASP A 602 13.48 -1.67 -8.65
CA ASP A 602 14.01 -2.76 -9.47
C ASP A 602 15.53 -2.88 -9.31
N PRO A 603 16.07 -3.99 -8.78
CA PRO A 603 17.50 -4.15 -8.58
C PRO A 603 18.35 -4.12 -9.86
N ALA A 604 17.74 -4.42 -11.01
CA ALA A 604 18.39 -4.35 -12.31
C ALA A 604 18.55 -2.90 -12.81
N ILE A 605 17.72 -1.98 -12.33
CA ILE A 605 17.66 -0.58 -12.79
C ILE A 605 18.17 0.36 -11.69
N GLY A 606 17.57 0.31 -10.51
CA GLY A 606 17.85 1.14 -9.34
C GLY A 606 18.99 0.62 -8.47
N GLY A 607 19.37 -0.65 -8.63
CA GLY A 607 20.43 -1.29 -7.84
C GLY A 607 19.87 -1.93 -6.56
N ASP A 608 19.83 -1.18 -5.46
CA ASP A 608 19.26 -1.60 -4.16
C ASP A 608 19.22 -0.36 -3.25
N PRO A 609 18.15 0.44 -3.27
CA PRO A 609 18.09 1.70 -2.51
C PRO A 609 18.11 1.45 -1.00
N THR A 610 18.93 2.24 -0.30
CA THR A 610 18.89 2.33 1.17
C THR A 610 17.73 3.21 1.61
N TRP A 611 17.56 4.33 0.90
CA TRP A 611 16.48 5.29 1.05
C TRP A 611 15.84 5.54 -0.31
N VAL A 612 14.63 6.08 -0.34
CA VAL A 612 14.08 6.71 -1.54
C VAL A 612 13.77 8.15 -1.22
N SER A 613 14.14 9.06 -2.11
CA SER A 613 13.77 10.47 -1.99
C SER A 613 12.69 10.84 -2.99
N VAL A 614 11.74 11.69 -2.62
CA VAL A 614 10.70 12.20 -3.51
C VAL A 614 10.95 13.67 -3.78
N THR A 615 11.14 13.99 -5.05
CA THR A 615 11.19 15.36 -5.58
C THR A 615 9.83 15.66 -6.19
N SER A 616 8.90 16.26 -5.47
CA SER A 616 9.02 16.89 -4.15
C SER A 616 7.72 16.83 -3.37
N PHE A 617 7.73 17.18 -2.07
CA PHE A 617 6.48 17.50 -1.38
C PHE A 617 5.83 18.72 -2.04
N ASN A 618 6.51 19.88 -2.05
CA ASN A 618 5.89 21.16 -2.42
C ASN A 618 6.75 22.12 -3.25
N GLU A 619 7.61 21.62 -4.15
CA GLU A 619 8.30 22.49 -5.13
C GLU A 619 7.37 22.88 -6.27
N TRP A 620 6.46 23.82 -5.98
CA TRP A 620 5.38 24.21 -6.90
C TRP A 620 5.90 24.78 -8.23
N HIS A 621 7.06 25.46 -8.21
CA HIS A 621 7.61 26.13 -9.39
C HIS A 621 8.08 25.16 -10.47
N GLU A 622 8.48 23.96 -10.06
CA GLU A 622 8.94 22.89 -10.96
C GLU A 622 7.82 21.89 -11.30
N GLY A 623 6.63 22.08 -10.75
CA GLY A 623 5.50 21.18 -10.98
C GLY A 623 5.75 19.74 -10.52
N SER A 624 6.70 19.53 -9.61
CA SER A 624 7.11 18.21 -9.09
C SER A 624 6.39 17.80 -7.80
N SER A 625 5.52 18.68 -7.27
CA SER A 625 4.85 18.52 -5.98
C SER A 625 3.91 17.30 -5.91
N ILE A 626 3.95 16.58 -4.79
CA ILE A 626 2.91 15.62 -4.38
C ILE A 626 1.87 16.25 -3.43
N GLU A 627 2.15 17.46 -2.90
CA GLU A 627 1.19 18.25 -2.12
C GLU A 627 -0.13 18.40 -2.89
N PRO A 628 -1.30 18.33 -2.22
CA PRO A 628 -2.57 18.41 -2.90
C PRO A 628 -2.76 19.66 -3.74
N ALA A 629 -3.08 19.45 -5.03
CA ALA A 629 -3.47 20.50 -5.95
C ALA A 629 -4.99 20.66 -5.98
N ALA A 630 -5.48 21.89 -6.04
CA ALA A 630 -6.92 22.19 -6.11
C ALA A 630 -7.54 21.62 -7.39
N SER A 631 -8.68 20.95 -7.24
CA SER A 631 -9.47 20.45 -8.38
C SER A 631 -10.29 21.55 -9.07
N ASP A 632 -10.49 22.70 -8.41
CA ASP A 632 -11.23 23.86 -8.90
C ASP A 632 -10.40 25.16 -8.84
N PRO A 633 -9.23 25.23 -9.51
CA PRO A 633 -8.33 26.37 -9.40
C PRO A 633 -8.93 27.66 -10.01
N PRO A 634 -8.39 28.85 -9.70
CA PRO A 634 -8.89 30.12 -10.23
C PRO A 634 -9.04 30.09 -11.76
N PRO A 635 -10.23 30.40 -12.30
CA PRO A 635 -10.51 30.24 -13.71
C PRO A 635 -9.74 31.27 -14.55
N GLY A 636 -9.44 30.90 -15.80
CA GLY A 636 -8.81 31.81 -16.78
C GLY A 636 -7.28 31.87 -16.71
N HIS A 637 -6.65 31.02 -15.91
CA HIS A 637 -5.20 30.97 -15.75
C HIS A 637 -4.54 29.70 -16.31
N GLY A 638 -5.30 28.69 -16.73
CA GLY A 638 -4.79 27.49 -17.39
C GLY A 638 -3.97 26.57 -16.49
N TYR A 639 -4.31 26.49 -15.19
CA TYR A 639 -3.67 25.56 -14.27
C TYR A 639 -3.97 24.11 -14.66
N GLU A 640 -2.97 23.26 -14.51
CA GLU A 640 -3.14 21.81 -14.46
C GLU A 640 -3.79 21.42 -13.12
N THR A 641 -4.35 20.21 -13.08
CA THR A 641 -4.92 19.60 -11.87
C THR A 641 -4.49 18.13 -11.83
N PHE A 642 -4.83 17.44 -10.74
CA PHE A 642 -4.64 15.99 -10.67
C PHE A 642 -5.80 15.18 -11.26
N GLU A 643 -6.77 15.83 -11.92
CA GLU A 643 -7.90 15.16 -12.57
C GLU A 643 -7.44 13.99 -13.46
N GLY A 644 -7.99 12.80 -13.25
CA GLY A 644 -7.64 11.57 -13.96
C GLY A 644 -6.54 10.74 -13.29
N ALA A 645 -5.75 11.32 -12.37
CA ALA A 645 -4.66 10.61 -11.70
C ALA A 645 -5.19 9.36 -10.96
N TYR A 646 -4.69 8.19 -11.34
CA TYR A 646 -5.11 6.89 -10.83
C TYR A 646 -6.63 6.68 -10.89
N GLY A 647 -7.29 7.20 -11.94
CA GLY A 647 -8.74 7.10 -12.13
C GLY A 647 -9.57 8.06 -11.25
N LYS A 648 -8.93 8.87 -10.40
CA LYS A 648 -9.62 9.79 -9.48
C LYS A 648 -10.04 11.09 -10.18
N THR A 649 -11.15 11.66 -9.71
CA THR A 649 -11.70 12.92 -10.24
C THR A 649 -12.12 13.88 -9.12
N GLY A 650 -12.18 15.17 -9.42
CA GLY A 650 -12.58 16.22 -8.49
C GLY A 650 -11.76 16.22 -7.20
N ALA A 651 -12.43 16.39 -6.07
CA ALA A 651 -11.79 16.45 -4.75
C ALA A 651 -10.99 15.18 -4.39
N ALA A 652 -11.35 14.02 -4.94
CA ALA A 652 -10.62 12.77 -4.69
C ALA A 652 -9.25 12.74 -5.41
N ALA A 653 -9.14 13.45 -6.54
CA ALA A 653 -7.89 13.54 -7.29
C ALA A 653 -6.83 14.40 -6.58
N GLU A 654 -7.26 15.36 -5.75
CA GLU A 654 -6.36 16.32 -5.08
C GLU A 654 -5.30 15.62 -4.23
N THR A 655 -5.60 14.47 -3.63
CA THR A 655 -4.65 13.72 -2.76
C THR A 655 -4.01 12.52 -3.45
N ALA A 656 -4.24 12.33 -4.75
CA ALA A 656 -3.89 11.10 -5.45
C ALA A 656 -2.39 10.74 -5.36
N TYR A 657 -1.50 11.73 -5.39
CA TYR A 657 -0.05 11.51 -5.29
C TYR A 657 0.43 11.29 -3.85
N LEU A 658 -0.30 11.76 -2.83
CA LEU A 658 -0.04 11.36 -1.44
C LEU A 658 -0.38 9.88 -1.26
N ASP A 659 -1.58 9.49 -1.68
CA ASP A 659 -2.07 8.11 -1.58
C ASP A 659 -1.15 7.14 -2.33
N ARG A 660 -0.66 7.54 -3.51
CA ARG A 660 0.30 6.71 -4.25
C ARG A 660 1.67 6.66 -3.60
N THR A 661 2.10 7.72 -2.94
CA THR A 661 3.37 7.70 -2.18
C THR A 661 3.28 6.75 -1.00
N ALA A 662 2.13 6.66 -0.32
CA ALA A 662 1.90 5.69 0.76
C ALA A 662 2.04 4.26 0.25
N TYR A 663 1.33 3.94 -0.83
CA TYR A 663 1.43 2.64 -1.50
C TYR A 663 2.88 2.24 -1.85
N TRP A 664 3.68 3.18 -2.38
CA TRP A 664 5.06 2.89 -2.73
C TRP A 664 6.00 2.80 -1.52
N THR A 665 5.69 3.57 -0.48
CA THR A 665 6.40 3.50 0.81
C THR A 665 6.21 2.13 1.44
N ASP A 666 4.98 1.63 1.51
CA ASP A 666 4.67 0.30 2.03
C ASP A 666 5.43 -0.79 1.27
N ARG A 667 5.42 -0.72 -0.08
CA ARG A 667 6.17 -1.66 -0.93
C ARG A 667 7.68 -1.58 -0.74
N PHE A 668 8.21 -0.39 -0.48
CA PHE A 668 9.63 -0.21 -0.22
C PHE A 668 10.02 -0.85 1.12
N GLU A 669 9.22 -0.63 2.17
CA GLU A 669 9.46 -1.23 3.49
C GLU A 669 9.30 -2.76 3.48
N GLN A 670 8.28 -3.28 2.79
CA GLN A 670 8.07 -4.72 2.62
C GLN A 670 9.24 -5.42 1.92
N ARG A 671 9.97 -4.74 1.03
CA ARG A 671 11.17 -5.31 0.39
C ARG A 671 12.38 -5.34 1.31
N ARG A 672 12.37 -4.55 2.39
CA ARG A 672 13.50 -4.40 3.32
C ARG A 672 13.34 -5.21 4.61
N GLY A 673 12.11 -5.47 5.02
CA GLY A 673 11.77 -6.44 6.09
C GLY A 673 12.02 -7.88 5.68
#